data_AF-A0A109FQI2-F1
#
_entry.id   AF-A0A109FQI2-F1
#
_cell.length_a   1.000
_cell.length_b   1.000
_cell.length_c   1.000
_cell.angle_alpha   90.00
_cell.angle_beta   90.00
_cell.angle_gamma   90.00
#
_symmetry.space_group_name_H-M   'P 1'
#
loop_
_entity.id
_entity.type
_entity.pdbx_description
1 polymer ?
#
loop_
_entity_poly.entity_id
_entity_poly.type
_entity_poly.pdbx_seq_one_letter_code
_entity_poly.pdbx_strand_id
1 'polypeptide(L)'
;MPALRSIQARYTLFLVLFVLVLFVLTVVGIGQLVAPKLRHTEEQVVLNRISEVAEQIQGELNKVQAQQRTITQTIPLLDSDAIDKVLPGLVDQYGELKVFGGGIWPLPNQRTPGRNKHSTFWHRDASGKLAVNTFWNSDAAPNYYDQSWYKGGLASPRGQCAWAAAYKDDASQEPRTNCAMAIQRDGAAYGVATIDVTLGFFNELVANKEKDIGGQMLIVEGDGKIISNSSRISGPVVLKNISELAGTSAFAAQVSQALAHRDQALQRSEFDNQGVASTFYLRAIEGTPWFLATALPTSLITAQRDDVLSSLALLQIPMVLLLVILAVYAIRKLVQRMKTLKTNIDALSTGDADLTRRITIRAEDELGAIGHSVNRFIVYLQNMIGEVTQATGAMSSSLEQLQQTSAHTNQILMRHASETDQTVTAITEMSSTADTVAHSAAETAAFTQRANEHADHSRVVVGEASSSVSALIDEVASATHTVENMRQDAARITETLGVIGAIAGQTNLLALNAAIEAARAGEQGRGFAVVADEVRALAARTQASTSQINEMLARLTSGVSSSVAAMENTQASCQSAADATARVNTGLDEMAGSVSHINNLSTQIATAAEQQSAVTEEINRSMVQIRQMVEELVHSGHATQSNTQSLLDANGRVIALMSRFKVR
;
A
#
# COMPACT_ATOMS: atom_id res chain seq x y z
N MET A 1 -27.53 19.50 24.79
CA MET A 1 -27.70 20.65 23.86
C MET A 1 -27.52 20.18 22.41
N PRO A 2 -28.58 20.12 21.59
CA PRO A 2 -28.52 19.69 20.18
C PRO A 2 -27.75 20.65 19.25
N ALA A 3 -27.37 21.85 19.72
CA ALA A 3 -26.66 22.87 18.96
C ALA A 3 -25.18 22.54 18.63
N LEU A 4 -24.58 21.52 19.27
CA LEU A 4 -23.15 21.15 19.11
C LEU A 4 -22.88 19.97 18.18
N ARG A 5 -23.85 19.58 17.34
CA ARG A 5 -23.69 18.43 16.42
C ARG A 5 -22.82 18.75 15.21
N SER A 6 -22.76 20.00 14.74
CA SER A 6 -21.92 20.36 13.60
C SER A 6 -20.50 20.71 14.03
N ILE A 7 -19.53 20.31 13.22
CA ILE A 7 -18.12 20.72 13.35
C ILE A 7 -18.03 22.25 13.45
N GLN A 8 -18.83 22.94 12.64
CA GLN A 8 -18.97 24.40 12.67
C GLN A 8 -19.30 24.93 14.08
N ALA A 9 -20.31 24.36 14.75
CA ALA A 9 -20.74 24.84 16.07
C ALA A 9 -19.68 24.58 17.14
N ARG A 10 -18.95 23.46 17.07
CA ARG A 10 -17.89 23.13 18.02
C ARG A 10 -16.69 24.07 17.90
N TYR A 11 -16.21 24.32 16.68
CA TYR A 11 -15.08 25.24 16.46
C TYR A 11 -15.45 26.69 16.72
N THR A 12 -16.67 27.12 16.38
CA THR A 12 -17.14 28.47 16.71
C THR A 12 -17.21 28.67 18.23
N LEU A 13 -17.77 27.70 18.96
CA LEU A 13 -17.85 27.76 20.43
C LEU A 13 -16.46 27.77 21.07
N PHE A 14 -15.55 26.91 20.61
CA PHE A 14 -14.18 26.85 21.12
C PHE A 14 -13.44 28.18 20.95
N LEU A 15 -13.54 28.80 19.76
CA LEU A 15 -12.82 30.03 19.47
C LEU A 15 -13.40 31.23 20.26
N VAL A 16 -14.73 31.31 20.41
CA VAL A 16 -15.36 32.31 21.27
C VAL A 16 -14.92 32.14 22.73
N LEU A 17 -14.88 30.91 23.23
CA LEU A 17 -14.44 30.62 24.61
C LEU A 17 -12.96 30.94 24.82
N PHE A 18 -12.11 30.65 23.83
CA PHE A 18 -10.69 30.99 23.84
C PHE A 18 -10.45 32.50 23.93
N VAL A 19 -11.18 33.29 23.14
CA VAL A 19 -11.10 34.76 23.18
C VAL A 19 -11.58 35.31 24.54
N LEU A 20 -12.61 34.71 25.13
CA LEU A 20 -13.12 35.07 26.47
C LEU A 20 -12.08 34.79 27.57
N VAL A 21 -11.40 33.65 27.51
CA VAL A 21 -10.33 33.30 28.47
C VAL A 21 -9.16 34.28 28.38
N LEU A 22 -8.74 34.64 27.15
CA LEU A 22 -7.69 35.65 26.95
C LEU A 22 -8.08 37.00 27.55
N PHE A 23 -9.34 37.43 27.37
CA PHE A 23 -9.83 38.67 27.96
C PHE A 23 -9.73 38.65 29.50
N VAL A 24 -10.19 37.57 30.14
CA VAL A 24 -10.09 37.42 31.61
C VAL A 24 -8.63 37.44 32.08
N LEU A 25 -7.74 36.72 31.40
CA LEU A 25 -6.31 36.70 31.74
C LEU A 25 -5.67 38.10 31.63
N THR A 26 -6.04 38.88 30.62
CA THR A 26 -5.52 40.25 30.46
C THR A 26 -5.98 41.19 31.59
N VAL A 27 -7.26 41.12 31.99
CA VAL A 27 -7.80 41.93 33.09
C VAL A 27 -7.12 41.59 34.42
N VAL A 28 -6.96 40.29 34.70
CA VAL A 28 -6.26 39.82 35.91
C VAL A 28 -4.79 40.23 35.90
N GLY A 29 -4.11 40.12 34.75
CA GLY A 29 -2.72 40.52 34.58
C GLY A 29 -2.49 42.01 34.85
N ILE A 30 -3.36 42.88 34.34
CA ILE A 30 -3.28 44.32 34.60
C ILE A 30 -3.44 44.62 36.10
N GLY A 31 -4.43 43.99 36.75
CA GLY A 31 -4.71 44.19 38.17
C GLY A 31 -3.57 43.74 39.09
N GLN A 32 -2.94 42.60 38.81
CA GLN A 32 -1.92 42.03 39.69
C GLN A 32 -0.49 42.44 39.37
N LEU A 33 -0.15 42.73 38.11
CA LEU A 33 1.24 43.00 37.71
C LEU A 33 1.53 44.48 37.46
N VAL A 34 0.55 45.22 36.92
CA VAL A 34 0.75 46.60 36.46
C VAL A 34 0.40 47.60 37.57
N ALA A 35 -0.78 47.48 38.17
CA ALA A 35 -1.24 48.39 39.22
C ALA A 35 -0.28 48.52 40.44
N PRO A 36 0.31 47.45 41.01
CA PRO A 36 1.23 47.60 42.15
C PRO A 36 2.56 48.26 41.77
N LYS A 37 3.05 48.07 40.53
CA LYS A 37 4.29 48.73 40.05
C LYS A 37 4.13 50.24 39.88
N LEU A 38 2.96 50.67 39.38
CA LEU A 38 2.62 52.10 39.28
C LEU A 38 2.61 52.76 40.66
N ARG A 39 1.92 52.16 41.64
CA ARG A 39 1.85 52.69 43.01
C ARG A 39 3.23 52.88 43.65
N HIS A 40 4.12 51.88 43.50
CA HIS A 40 5.47 51.97 44.05
C HIS A 40 6.29 53.09 43.40
N THR A 41 6.10 53.31 42.10
CA THR A 41 6.81 54.35 41.34
C THR A 41 6.36 55.75 41.75
N GLU A 42 5.05 55.95 41.92
CA GLU A 42 4.46 57.23 42.37
C GLU A 42 4.92 57.61 43.79
N GLU A 43 4.94 56.65 44.73
CA GLU A 43 5.43 56.88 46.09
C GLU A 43 6.91 57.26 46.14
N GLN A 44 7.76 56.65 45.30
CA GLN A 44 9.18 57.01 45.22
C GLN A 44 9.40 58.45 44.73
N VAL A 45 8.60 58.91 43.76
CA VAL A 45 8.70 60.29 43.25
C VAL A 45 8.45 61.32 44.36
N VAL A 46 7.48 61.05 45.24
CA VAL A 46 7.16 61.92 46.38
C VAL A 46 8.29 61.92 47.41
N LEU A 47 8.82 60.75 47.76
CA LEU A 47 9.94 60.64 48.70
C LEU A 47 11.20 61.35 48.19
N ASN A 48 11.47 61.30 46.88
CA ASN A 48 12.60 62.03 46.30
C ASN A 48 12.44 63.55 46.43
N ARG A 49 11.23 64.09 46.20
CA ARG A 49 10.95 65.52 46.40
C ARG A 49 11.12 65.95 47.85
N ILE A 50 10.70 65.12 48.82
CA ILE A 50 10.90 65.39 50.24
C ILE A 50 12.40 65.34 50.61
N SER A 51 13.16 64.41 50.01
CA SER A 51 14.62 64.30 50.19
C SER A 51 15.34 65.57 49.76
N GLU A 52 14.94 66.12 48.61
CA GLU A 52 15.52 67.35 48.04
C GLU A 52 15.43 68.53 49.01
N VAL A 53 14.33 68.65 49.77
CA VAL A 53 14.15 69.71 50.77
C VAL A 53 15.14 69.55 51.93
N ALA A 54 15.28 68.33 52.46
CA ALA A 54 16.23 68.05 53.54
C ALA A 54 17.68 68.27 53.10
N GLU A 55 18.04 67.89 51.88
CA GLU A 55 19.37 68.13 51.29
C GLU A 55 19.64 69.62 51.08
N GLN A 56 18.65 70.40 50.64
CA GLN A 56 18.80 71.84 50.48
C GLN A 56 19.03 72.54 51.83
N ILE A 57 18.33 72.13 52.89
CA ILE A 57 18.57 72.59 54.26
C ILE A 57 20.01 72.26 54.67
N GLN A 58 20.43 71.01 54.51
CA GLN A 58 21.75 70.55 54.87
C GLN A 58 22.85 71.30 54.11
N GLY A 59 22.63 71.61 52.82
CA GLY A 59 23.54 72.40 51.99
C GLY A 59 23.79 73.80 52.56
N GLU A 60 22.75 74.50 52.99
CA GLU A 60 22.88 75.83 53.60
C GLU A 60 23.58 75.79 54.96
N LEU A 61 23.31 74.78 55.78
CA LEU A 61 24.00 74.58 57.05
C LEU A 61 25.47 74.21 56.87
N ASN A 62 25.78 73.44 55.83
CA ASN A 62 27.16 73.10 55.48
C ASN A 62 27.96 74.34 55.05
N LYS A 63 27.34 75.33 54.41
CA LYS A 63 28.00 76.62 54.11
C LYS A 63 28.40 77.35 55.41
N VAL A 64 27.48 77.43 56.37
CA VAL A 64 27.75 78.03 57.69
C VAL A 64 28.85 77.25 58.43
N GLN A 65 28.80 75.92 58.38
CA GLN A 65 29.85 75.08 58.95
C GLN A 65 31.22 75.28 58.29
N ALA A 66 31.27 75.44 56.97
CA ALA A 66 32.50 75.74 56.24
C ALA A 66 33.06 77.12 56.60
N GLN A 67 32.19 78.11 56.75
CA GLN A 67 32.54 79.44 57.26
C GLN A 67 33.14 79.33 58.67
N GLN A 68 32.49 78.56 59.55
CA GLN A 68 32.97 78.28 60.91
C GLN A 68 34.35 77.60 60.94
N ARG A 69 34.60 76.64 60.05
CA ARG A 69 35.92 75.98 59.90
C ARG A 69 37.00 77.01 59.57
N THR A 70 36.70 77.96 58.69
CA THR A 70 37.63 79.01 58.30
C THR A 70 38.00 79.86 59.53
N ILE A 71 37.01 80.20 60.36
CA ILE A 71 37.24 80.91 61.61
C ILE A 71 38.12 80.09 62.56
N THR A 72 37.77 78.84 62.84
CA THR A 72 38.51 78.02 63.82
C THR A 72 39.93 77.66 63.38
N GLN A 73 40.23 77.68 62.08
CA GLN A 73 41.59 77.50 61.55
C GLN A 73 42.41 78.80 61.52
N THR A 74 41.77 79.95 61.29
CA THR A 74 42.47 81.24 61.17
C THR A 74 42.84 81.79 62.55
N ILE A 75 41.94 81.71 63.52
CA ILE A 75 42.11 82.33 64.85
C ILE A 75 43.34 81.82 65.62
N PRO A 76 43.71 80.51 65.61
CA PRO A 76 44.93 80.03 66.24
C PRO A 76 46.21 80.69 65.73
N LEU A 77 46.23 81.21 64.50
CA LEU A 77 47.42 81.81 63.87
C LEU A 77 47.59 83.31 64.17
N LEU A 78 46.59 83.94 64.80
CA LEU A 78 46.54 85.38 65.01
C LEU A 78 46.84 85.76 66.47
N ASP A 79 47.50 86.90 66.68
CA ASP A 79 47.56 87.51 68.00
C ASP A 79 46.20 88.09 68.43
N SER A 80 46.10 88.55 69.69
CA SER A 80 44.84 89.05 70.23
C SER A 80 44.27 90.20 69.41
N ASP A 81 45.07 91.21 69.04
CA ASP A 81 44.57 92.39 68.34
C ASP A 81 44.18 92.10 66.88
N ALA A 82 44.87 91.15 66.24
CA ALA A 82 44.55 90.69 64.90
C ALA A 82 43.22 89.92 64.86
N ILE A 83 42.88 89.15 65.90
CA ILE A 83 41.57 88.49 66.02
C ILE A 83 40.44 89.52 65.92
N ASP A 84 40.53 90.63 66.66
CA ASP A 84 39.49 91.66 66.67
C ASP A 84 39.30 92.35 65.31
N LYS A 85 40.41 92.54 64.56
CA LYS A 85 40.39 93.17 63.24
C LYS A 85 39.85 92.26 62.15
N VAL A 86 40.15 90.97 62.21
CA VAL A 86 39.85 90.01 61.12
C VAL A 86 38.46 89.39 61.28
N LEU A 87 37.99 89.19 62.52
CA LEU A 87 36.72 88.50 62.79
C LEU A 87 35.50 89.08 62.06
N PRO A 88 35.29 90.41 61.94
CA PRO A 88 34.13 90.95 61.22
C PRO A 88 34.06 90.46 59.77
N GLY A 89 35.20 90.41 59.07
CA GLY A 89 35.26 89.94 57.68
C GLY A 89 35.07 88.43 57.55
N LEU A 90 35.47 87.66 58.57
CA LEU A 90 35.20 86.21 58.59
C LEU A 90 33.75 85.87 58.92
N VAL A 91 33.05 86.74 59.67
CA VAL A 91 31.62 86.61 60.00
C VAL A 91 30.73 87.12 58.87
N ASP A 92 31.06 88.27 58.27
CA ASP A 92 30.29 88.87 57.17
C ASP A 92 30.79 88.42 55.79
N GLN A 93 30.87 87.12 55.57
CA GLN A 93 31.22 86.60 54.25
C GLN A 93 30.07 86.91 53.28
N TYR A 94 30.35 87.79 52.32
CA TYR A 94 29.44 88.16 51.23
C TYR A 94 28.13 88.84 51.64
N GLY A 95 28.02 89.40 52.84
CA GLY A 95 26.81 90.15 53.22
C GLY A 95 25.60 89.26 53.55
N GLU A 96 25.81 87.97 53.83
CA GLU A 96 24.69 87.05 54.06
C GLU A 96 23.88 87.47 55.30
N LEU A 97 22.64 87.93 55.07
CA LEU A 97 21.75 88.43 56.13
C LEU A 97 21.29 87.32 57.09
N LYS A 98 21.28 86.05 56.65
CA LYS A 98 20.96 84.90 57.50
C LYS A 98 21.99 84.70 58.61
N VAL A 99 23.24 85.12 58.40
CA VAL A 99 24.26 85.16 59.44
C VAL A 99 24.03 86.42 60.25
N PHE A 100 23.48 86.22 61.45
CA PHE A 100 23.22 87.29 62.40
C PHE A 100 24.51 87.84 63.00
N GLY A 101 25.48 86.98 63.27
CA GLY A 101 26.71 87.37 63.92
C GLY A 101 27.65 86.19 64.15
N GLY A 102 28.79 86.46 64.76
CA GLY A 102 29.75 85.43 65.10
C GLY A 102 30.79 85.92 66.10
N GLY A 103 31.31 84.98 66.87
CA GLY A 103 32.14 85.28 68.03
C GLY A 103 33.26 84.30 68.25
N ILE A 104 34.30 84.79 68.92
CA ILE A 104 35.41 84.03 69.45
C ILE A 104 35.34 84.09 70.96
N TRP A 105 35.32 82.92 71.58
CA TRP A 105 35.07 82.72 73.00
C TRP A 105 36.24 81.92 73.60
N PRO A 106 37.37 82.56 73.92
CA PRO A 106 38.56 81.90 74.45
C PRO A 106 38.38 81.42 75.89
N LEU A 107 39.10 80.37 76.30
CA LEU A 107 39.21 80.02 77.73
C LEU A 107 39.90 81.16 78.53
N PRO A 108 39.74 81.20 79.86
CA PRO A 108 40.40 82.21 80.70
C PRO A 108 41.91 82.27 80.45
N ASN A 109 42.47 83.49 80.50
CA ASN A 109 43.90 83.78 80.28
C ASN A 109 44.47 83.50 78.88
N GLN A 110 43.65 83.09 77.89
CA GLN A 110 44.14 82.75 76.54
C GLN A 110 44.47 83.96 75.66
N ARG A 111 43.72 85.06 75.78
CA ARG A 111 43.95 86.30 75.00
C ARG A 111 44.80 87.32 75.74
N THR A 112 44.50 87.55 77.01
CA THR A 112 45.24 88.50 77.86
C THR A 112 45.51 87.81 79.20
N PRO A 113 46.79 87.63 79.59
CA PRO A 113 47.13 87.05 80.88
C PRO A 113 46.47 87.82 82.02
N GLY A 114 45.85 87.12 82.98
CA GLY A 114 45.17 87.70 84.13
C GLY A 114 43.72 88.13 83.89
N ARG A 115 43.20 88.01 82.66
CA ARG A 115 41.81 88.38 82.33
C ARG A 115 40.92 87.13 82.23
N ASN A 116 39.86 87.09 83.05
CA ASN A 116 38.92 85.97 83.08
C ASN A 116 38.08 85.84 81.80
N LYS A 117 37.50 86.95 81.32
CA LYS A 117 36.66 87.00 80.11
C LYS A 117 37.24 87.97 79.09
N HIS A 118 37.59 87.45 77.92
CA HIS A 118 38.07 88.25 76.80
C HIS A 118 37.61 87.63 75.48
N SER A 119 36.33 87.76 75.16
CA SER A 119 35.73 87.35 73.88
C SER A 119 35.64 88.51 72.89
N THR A 120 35.39 88.17 71.64
CA THR A 120 35.00 89.13 70.59
C THR A 120 33.75 88.60 69.95
N PHE A 121 32.67 89.38 69.94
CA PHE A 121 31.44 89.00 69.28
C PHE A 121 30.96 90.16 68.42
N TRP A 122 30.72 89.89 67.14
CA TRP A 122 30.12 90.84 66.22
C TRP A 122 28.74 90.35 65.85
N HIS A 123 27.76 91.24 65.88
CA HIS A 123 26.37 90.95 65.55
C HIS A 123 25.79 92.06 64.69
N ARG A 124 24.79 91.75 63.88
CA ARG A 124 24.06 92.74 63.10
C ARG A 124 23.12 93.53 64.02
N ASP A 125 23.20 94.85 63.93
CA ASP A 125 22.22 95.74 64.55
C ASP A 125 20.90 95.76 63.75
N ALA A 126 19.92 96.56 64.19
CA ALA A 126 18.63 96.70 63.50
C ALA A 126 18.73 97.24 62.06
N SER A 127 19.87 97.82 61.66
CA SER A 127 20.15 98.26 60.28
C SER A 127 20.84 97.19 59.43
N GLY A 128 21.15 96.02 60.00
CA GLY A 128 21.84 94.91 59.33
C GLY A 128 23.36 95.04 59.30
N LYS A 129 23.95 96.06 59.96
CA LYS A 129 25.39 96.28 60.00
C LYS A 129 26.04 95.59 61.20
N LEU A 130 27.21 95.01 61.02
CA LEU A 130 27.96 94.39 62.11
C LEU A 130 28.44 95.45 63.13
N ALA A 131 28.08 95.23 64.39
CA ALA A 131 28.52 95.98 65.56
C ALA A 131 29.14 95.03 66.59
N VAL A 132 30.20 95.49 67.24
CA VAL A 132 30.85 94.72 68.32
C VAL A 132 29.96 94.73 69.56
N ASN A 133 29.79 93.56 70.17
CA ASN A 133 29.11 93.40 71.43
C ASN A 133 30.15 93.17 72.54
N THR A 134 30.18 94.08 73.50
CA THR A 134 31.11 94.03 74.64
C THR A 134 30.48 93.48 75.92
N PHE A 135 29.18 93.19 75.93
CA PHE A 135 28.44 92.75 77.12
C PHE A 135 29.07 91.51 77.77
N TRP A 136 29.44 90.51 76.96
CA TRP A 136 30.02 89.26 77.43
C TRP A 136 31.38 89.40 78.15
N ASN A 137 32.04 90.54 77.98
CA ASN A 137 33.28 90.88 78.66
C ASN A 137 33.07 91.68 79.95
N SER A 138 31.83 92.09 80.27
CA SER A 138 31.48 92.80 81.50
C SER A 138 31.30 91.84 82.68
N ASP A 139 31.46 92.33 83.92
CA ASP A 139 31.24 91.49 85.12
C ASP A 139 29.80 91.01 85.27
N ALA A 140 28.83 91.74 84.71
CA ALA A 140 27.41 91.39 84.76
C ALA A 140 27.04 90.19 83.87
N ALA A 141 27.81 89.93 82.81
CA ALA A 141 27.52 88.79 81.93
C ALA A 141 27.90 87.47 82.60
N PRO A 142 27.10 86.40 82.43
CA PRO A 142 27.51 85.08 82.88
C PRO A 142 28.77 84.63 82.13
N ASN A 143 29.49 83.68 82.71
CA ASN A 143 30.62 83.07 82.01
C ASN A 143 30.13 82.37 80.74
N TYR A 144 30.65 82.79 79.58
CA TYR A 144 30.29 82.16 78.31
C TYR A 144 30.74 80.69 78.26
N TYR A 145 31.84 80.34 78.95
CA TYR A 145 32.35 78.96 79.01
C TYR A 145 31.49 78.00 79.84
N ASP A 146 30.54 78.51 80.61
CA ASP A 146 29.58 77.69 81.36
C ASP A 146 28.30 77.39 80.56
N GLN A 147 28.07 78.09 79.44
CA GLN A 147 26.86 77.99 78.62
C GLN A 147 26.80 76.67 77.84
N SER A 148 25.58 76.18 77.60
CA SER A 148 25.34 74.90 76.90
C SER A 148 25.89 74.88 75.47
N TRP A 149 25.68 75.96 74.71
CA TRP A 149 26.22 76.11 73.35
C TRP A 149 27.76 76.11 73.34
N TYR A 150 28.40 76.66 74.37
CA TYR A 150 29.85 76.66 74.49
C TYR A 150 30.37 75.27 74.81
N LYS A 151 29.79 74.60 75.80
CA LYS A 151 30.17 73.22 76.17
C LYS A 151 29.97 72.26 74.99
N GLY A 152 28.88 72.42 74.25
CA GLY A 152 28.62 71.70 73.00
C GLY A 152 29.67 71.97 71.93
N GLY A 153 29.98 73.25 71.68
CA GLY A 153 31.03 73.64 70.74
C GLY A 153 32.42 73.14 71.14
N LEU A 154 32.77 73.18 72.42
CA LEU A 154 34.05 72.71 72.94
C LEU A 154 34.20 71.18 72.80
N ALA A 155 33.09 70.44 72.97
CA ALA A 155 33.04 68.99 72.78
C ALA A 155 32.84 68.58 71.30
N SER A 156 32.66 69.52 70.38
CA SER A 156 32.37 69.19 68.98
C SER A 156 33.58 68.56 68.30
N PRO A 157 33.38 67.56 67.40
CA PRO A 157 34.46 67.04 66.57
C PRO A 157 35.12 68.16 65.75
N ARG A 158 36.42 68.04 65.47
CA ARG A 158 37.16 69.07 64.71
C ARG A 158 36.49 69.28 63.35
N GLY A 159 36.15 70.54 63.08
CA GLY A 159 35.49 70.92 61.83
C GLY A 159 33.99 70.60 61.77
N GLN A 160 33.35 70.23 62.87
CA GLN A 160 31.89 70.03 62.92
C GLN A 160 31.22 71.02 63.87
N CYS A 161 30.09 71.58 63.42
CA CYS A 161 29.24 72.41 64.25
C CYS A 161 28.54 71.53 65.29
N ALA A 162 28.62 71.92 66.55
CA ALA A 162 27.56 71.60 67.51
C ALA A 162 26.47 72.66 67.33
N TRP A 163 25.40 72.30 66.62
CA TRP A 163 24.23 73.17 66.45
C TRP A 163 23.50 73.33 67.79
N ALA A 164 23.39 74.56 68.26
CA ALA A 164 22.65 74.85 69.49
C ALA A 164 21.13 74.77 69.26
N ALA A 165 20.41 74.42 70.33
CA ALA A 165 18.95 74.49 70.32
C ALA A 165 18.49 75.92 70.00
N ALA A 166 17.41 76.06 69.24
CA ALA A 166 16.84 77.34 68.88
C ALA A 166 16.46 78.17 70.12
N TYR A 167 16.81 79.45 70.12
CA TYR A 167 16.58 80.40 71.21
C TYR A 167 16.27 81.81 70.67
N LYS A 168 15.73 82.69 71.53
CA LYS A 168 15.57 84.12 71.26
C LYS A 168 16.04 84.92 72.46
N ASP A 169 16.77 85.99 72.22
CA ASP A 169 17.25 86.94 73.22
C ASP A 169 17.09 88.37 72.71
N ASP A 170 17.32 89.35 73.59
CA ASP A 170 17.09 90.78 73.30
C ASP A 170 18.01 91.33 72.21
N ALA A 171 19.08 90.61 71.85
CA ALA A 171 20.01 91.00 70.81
C ALA A 171 19.41 90.85 69.40
N SER A 172 18.43 89.96 69.20
CA SER A 172 17.86 89.69 67.88
C SER A 172 16.33 89.78 67.86
N GLN A 173 15.80 90.40 66.80
CA GLN A 173 14.35 90.44 66.57
C GLN A 173 13.79 89.05 66.22
N GLU A 174 14.62 88.20 65.61
CA GLU A 174 14.27 86.85 65.18
C GLU A 174 14.87 85.78 66.11
N PRO A 175 14.13 84.68 66.33
CA PRO A 175 14.74 83.46 66.87
C PRO A 175 15.95 83.02 66.06
N ARG A 176 16.92 82.42 66.73
CA ARG A 176 18.20 82.03 66.15
C ARG A 176 18.71 80.70 66.71
N THR A 177 19.65 80.13 65.98
CA THR A 177 20.50 79.02 66.42
C THR A 177 21.95 79.42 66.16
N ASN A 178 22.90 78.68 66.71
CA ASN A 178 24.30 78.90 66.40
C ASN A 178 25.01 77.59 66.04
N CYS A 179 25.96 77.71 65.13
CA CYS A 179 27.00 76.72 64.91
C CYS A 179 28.14 77.03 65.87
N ALA A 180 28.32 76.22 66.92
CA ALA A 180 29.45 76.33 67.83
C ALA A 180 30.52 75.30 67.47
N MET A 181 31.81 75.70 67.44
CA MET A 181 32.91 74.82 67.08
C MET A 181 34.17 75.12 67.90
N ALA A 182 34.84 74.06 68.36
CA ALA A 182 36.07 74.18 69.13
C ALA A 182 37.22 74.82 68.34
N ILE A 183 37.92 75.76 68.97
CA ILE A 183 39.18 76.34 68.52
C ILE A 183 40.31 75.63 69.27
N GLN A 184 41.31 75.15 68.54
CA GLN A 184 42.50 74.55 69.13
C GLN A 184 43.75 75.31 68.67
N ARG A 185 44.63 75.63 69.62
CA ARG A 185 45.93 76.25 69.36
C ARG A 185 47.01 75.31 69.91
N ASP A 186 47.96 74.92 69.07
CA ASP A 186 49.06 74.00 69.40
C ASP A 186 48.61 72.66 70.05
N GLY A 187 47.45 72.15 69.60
CA GLY A 187 46.87 70.90 70.10
C GLY A 187 46.12 71.01 71.43
N ALA A 188 46.11 72.19 72.07
CA ALA A 188 45.33 72.46 73.27
C ALA A 188 44.04 73.24 72.94
N ALA A 189 43.02 73.10 73.80
CA ALA A 189 41.79 73.88 73.68
C ALA A 189 42.08 75.37 73.89
N TYR A 190 41.77 76.19 72.90
CA TYR A 190 41.90 77.64 72.97
C TYR A 190 40.57 78.30 73.34
N GLY A 191 39.46 77.75 72.85
CA GLY A 191 38.12 78.27 73.10
C GLY A 191 37.10 77.71 72.12
N VAL A 192 36.01 78.44 71.92
CA VAL A 192 34.95 78.11 70.97
C VAL A 192 34.74 79.29 70.05
N ALA A 193 34.51 79.04 68.77
CA ALA A 193 33.98 80.04 67.86
C ALA A 193 32.49 79.75 67.63
N THR A 194 31.69 80.79 67.38
CA THR A 194 30.29 80.65 66.99
C THR A 194 29.96 81.47 65.75
N ILE A 195 29.03 80.97 64.94
CA ILE A 195 28.25 81.75 63.98
C ILE A 195 26.78 81.56 64.33
N ASP A 196 26.08 82.67 64.53
CA ASP A 196 24.67 82.71 64.84
C ASP A 196 23.89 82.94 63.55
N VAL A 197 22.88 82.11 63.30
CA VAL A 197 21.99 82.20 62.14
C VAL A 197 20.55 82.39 62.55
N THR A 198 19.82 83.25 61.83
CA THR A 198 18.39 83.48 62.10
C THR A 198 17.55 82.32 61.57
N LEU A 199 16.47 81.99 62.29
CA LEU A 199 15.55 80.93 61.86
C LEU A 199 14.63 81.38 60.71
N GLY A 200 14.61 82.66 60.35
CA GLY A 200 13.85 83.19 59.21
C GLY A 200 14.12 82.43 57.90
N PHE A 201 15.37 82.01 57.68
CA PHE A 201 15.75 81.18 56.54
C PHE A 201 14.96 79.86 56.44
N PHE A 202 14.74 79.16 57.56
CA PHE A 202 13.96 77.91 57.56
C PHE A 202 12.50 78.16 57.18
N ASN A 203 11.94 79.30 57.63
CA ASN A 203 10.56 79.67 57.32
C ASN A 203 10.35 79.88 55.82
N GLU A 204 11.25 80.61 55.16
CA GLU A 204 11.18 80.88 53.72
C GLU A 204 11.32 79.59 52.90
N LEU A 205 12.27 78.73 53.29
CA LEU A 205 12.51 77.47 52.59
C LEU A 205 11.32 76.52 52.69
N VAL A 206 10.76 76.36 53.89
CA VAL A 206 9.57 75.53 54.13
C VAL A 206 8.37 76.08 53.34
N ALA A 207 8.10 77.39 53.40
CA ALA A 207 6.97 78.00 52.71
C ALA A 207 7.05 77.87 51.17
N ASN A 208 8.25 77.96 50.59
CA ASN A 208 8.43 77.76 49.15
C ASN A 208 8.18 76.31 48.75
N LYS A 209 8.76 75.35 49.49
CA LYS A 209 8.63 73.93 49.15
C LYS A 209 7.22 73.38 49.44
N GLU A 210 6.49 73.92 50.42
CA GLU A 210 5.07 73.55 50.66
C GLU A 210 4.20 73.78 49.42
N LYS A 211 4.45 74.88 48.69
CA LYS A 211 3.76 75.19 47.43
C LYS A 211 4.11 74.20 46.32
N ASP A 212 5.38 73.81 46.21
CA ASP A 212 5.86 72.91 45.15
C ASP A 212 5.32 71.48 45.30
N ILE A 213 5.21 70.99 46.53
CA ILE A 213 4.73 69.63 46.80
C ILE A 213 3.21 69.57 47.02
N GLY A 214 2.54 70.71 47.22
CA GLY A 214 1.11 70.78 47.50
C GLY A 214 0.74 70.21 48.89
N GLY A 215 1.65 70.33 49.85
CA GLY A 215 1.57 69.71 51.17
C GLY A 215 1.89 70.66 52.33
N GLN A 216 1.85 70.12 53.54
CA GLN A 216 2.27 70.81 54.77
C GLN A 216 3.65 70.31 55.19
N MET A 217 4.49 71.21 55.70
CA MET A 217 5.81 70.89 56.21
C MET A 217 6.17 71.69 57.46
N LEU A 218 6.94 71.07 58.36
CA LEU A 218 7.49 71.69 59.56
C LEU A 218 8.87 71.14 59.84
N ILE A 219 9.73 71.98 60.41
CA ILE A 219 11.00 71.56 60.98
C ILE A 219 10.90 71.65 62.50
N VAL A 220 11.21 70.53 63.16
CA VAL A 220 11.08 70.37 64.61
C VAL A 220 12.36 69.77 65.22
N GLU A 221 12.73 70.20 66.42
CA GLU A 221 13.76 69.57 67.24
C GLU A 221 13.26 68.24 67.81
N GLY A 222 14.20 67.35 68.17
CA GLY A 222 13.86 66.03 68.74
C GLY A 222 13.07 66.06 70.05
N ASP A 223 13.06 67.19 70.76
CA ASP A 223 12.25 67.44 71.96
C ASP A 223 10.86 68.04 71.66
N GLY A 224 10.55 68.26 70.37
CA GLY A 224 9.29 68.82 69.90
C GLY A 224 9.28 70.32 69.71
N LYS A 225 10.39 71.05 69.94
CA LYS A 225 10.42 72.49 69.68
C LYS A 225 10.33 72.79 68.19
N ILE A 226 9.42 73.67 67.80
CA ILE A 226 9.20 74.07 66.41
C ILE A 226 10.23 75.12 66.02
N ILE A 227 10.94 74.93 64.90
CA ILE A 227 11.93 75.89 64.41
C ILE A 227 11.57 76.52 63.05
N SER A 228 10.46 76.09 62.44
CA SER A 228 9.91 76.71 61.23
C SER A 228 8.40 76.99 61.35
N ASN A 229 7.89 77.94 60.55
CA ASN A 229 6.46 78.10 60.31
C ASN A 229 5.97 77.12 59.23
N SER A 230 4.65 76.89 59.21
CA SER A 230 3.94 76.17 58.14
C SER A 230 2.77 77.04 57.67
N SER A 231 2.51 77.07 56.36
CA SER A 231 1.44 77.88 55.74
C SER A 231 0.03 77.57 56.26
N ARG A 232 -0.16 76.41 56.90
CA ARG A 232 -1.46 75.94 57.37
C ARG A 232 -1.59 75.91 58.90
N ILE A 233 -0.61 76.44 59.63
CA ILE A 233 -0.72 76.61 61.08
C ILE A 233 -0.69 78.11 61.40
N SER A 234 -1.82 78.63 61.86
CA SER A 234 -1.99 80.07 62.13
C SER A 234 -1.31 80.51 63.42
N GLY A 235 -0.54 81.61 63.36
CA GLY A 235 0.06 82.30 64.51
C GLY A 235 1.57 82.07 64.66
N PRO A 236 2.25 82.77 65.60
CA PRO A 236 3.66 82.55 65.87
C PRO A 236 3.84 81.20 66.57
N VAL A 237 4.40 80.23 65.85
CA VAL A 237 4.63 78.85 66.34
C VAL A 237 6.09 78.53 66.60
N VAL A 238 7.02 79.28 66.00
CA VAL A 238 8.46 79.11 66.23
C VAL A 238 8.78 79.25 67.74
N LEU A 239 9.61 78.34 68.25
CA LEU A 239 9.99 78.13 69.65
C LEU A 239 8.93 77.49 70.58
N LYS A 240 7.68 77.30 70.15
CA LYS A 240 6.69 76.54 70.93
C LYS A 240 6.92 75.04 70.81
N ASN A 241 6.42 74.25 71.77
CA ASN A 241 6.43 72.80 71.61
C ASN A 241 5.26 72.33 70.73
N ILE A 242 5.52 71.40 69.82
CA ILE A 242 4.52 70.82 68.91
C ILE A 242 3.35 70.18 69.66
N SER A 243 3.55 69.68 70.88
CA SER A 243 2.50 69.12 71.72
C SER A 243 1.41 70.15 72.07
N GLU A 244 1.75 71.44 72.15
CA GLU A 244 0.78 72.51 72.42
C GLU A 244 -0.21 72.70 71.26
N LEU A 245 0.19 72.31 70.05
CA LEU A 245 -0.60 72.44 68.82
C LEU A 245 -1.33 71.14 68.43
N ALA A 246 -1.03 70.04 69.11
CA ALA A 246 -1.63 68.73 68.82
C ALA A 246 -3.17 68.74 68.97
N GLY A 247 -3.72 69.62 69.83
CA GLY A 247 -5.17 69.76 69.99
C GLY A 247 -5.87 70.55 68.89
N THR A 248 -5.13 71.37 68.11
CA THR A 248 -5.72 72.29 67.12
C THR A 248 -5.34 71.97 65.68
N SER A 249 -4.31 71.14 65.45
CA SER A 249 -3.86 70.73 64.13
C SER A 249 -3.62 69.22 64.07
N ALA A 250 -4.35 68.52 63.18
CA ALA A 250 -4.17 67.09 62.94
C ALA A 250 -2.75 66.77 62.47
N PHE A 251 -2.16 67.65 61.67
CA PHE A 251 -0.76 67.55 61.28
C PHE A 251 0.20 67.67 62.47
N ALA A 252 -0.02 68.63 63.38
CA ALA A 252 0.80 68.78 64.58
C ALA A 252 0.68 67.57 65.52
N ALA A 253 -0.53 67.01 65.67
CA ALA A 253 -0.75 65.78 66.42
C ALA A 253 0.05 64.61 65.82
N GLN A 254 0.03 64.48 64.49
CA GLN A 254 0.79 63.45 63.78
C GLN A 254 2.31 63.65 63.93
N VAL A 255 2.80 64.89 63.86
CA VAL A 255 4.22 65.21 64.12
C VAL A 255 4.61 64.82 65.53
N SER A 256 3.80 65.19 66.52
CA SER A 256 4.03 64.85 67.94
C SER A 256 4.08 63.33 68.17
N GLN A 257 3.19 62.57 67.53
CA GLN A 257 3.17 61.11 67.63
C GLN A 257 4.40 60.47 66.96
N ALA A 258 4.78 61.00 65.79
CA ALA A 258 5.92 60.50 65.02
C ALA A 258 7.25 60.70 65.76
N LEU A 259 7.43 61.85 66.43
CA LEU A 259 8.63 62.14 67.22
C LEU A 259 8.86 61.16 68.39
N ALA A 260 7.82 60.49 68.89
CA ALA A 260 7.96 59.45 69.91
C ALA A 260 8.76 58.23 69.42
N HIS A 261 8.83 58.02 68.10
CA HIS A 261 9.54 56.91 67.45
C HIS A 261 10.69 57.40 66.55
N ARG A 262 11.28 58.56 66.88
CA ARG A 262 12.26 59.29 66.03
C ARG A 262 13.52 58.51 65.61
N ASP A 263 13.76 57.33 66.19
CA ASP A 263 14.90 56.47 65.84
C ASP A 263 14.75 55.77 64.47
N GLN A 264 13.56 55.83 63.85
CA GLN A 264 13.33 55.32 62.50
C GLN A 264 13.78 56.34 61.44
N ALA A 265 14.59 55.89 60.47
CA ALA A 265 15.17 56.76 59.43
C ALA A 265 14.10 57.47 58.56
N LEU A 266 12.96 56.82 58.33
CA LEU A 266 11.80 57.40 57.67
C LEU A 266 10.55 56.76 58.27
N GLN A 267 9.64 57.59 58.77
CA GLN A 267 8.31 57.13 59.17
C GLN A 267 7.30 57.47 58.09
N ARG A 268 6.40 56.53 57.78
CA ARG A 268 5.24 56.73 56.91
C ARG A 268 3.98 56.34 57.66
N SER A 269 2.98 57.21 57.65
CA SER A 269 1.63 56.88 58.12
C SER A 269 0.59 57.53 57.23
N GLU A 270 -0.58 56.91 57.13
CA GLU A 270 -1.76 57.55 56.55
C GLU A 270 -2.66 58.01 57.70
N PHE A 271 -3.17 59.23 57.59
CA PHE A 271 -4.03 59.82 58.59
C PHE A 271 -5.08 60.72 57.92
N ASP A 272 -6.17 60.98 58.64
CA ASP A 272 -7.14 61.96 58.20
C ASP A 272 -6.72 63.37 58.66
N ASN A 273 -6.41 64.22 57.69
CA ASN A 273 -6.01 65.60 57.93
C ASN A 273 -7.20 66.53 57.68
N GLN A 274 -8.11 66.61 58.67
CA GLN A 274 -9.31 67.46 58.63
C GLN A 274 -10.23 67.18 57.42
N GLY A 275 -10.51 65.90 57.14
CA GLY A 275 -11.40 65.45 56.06
C GLY A 275 -10.68 65.10 54.76
N VAL A 276 -9.35 65.18 54.74
CA VAL A 276 -8.50 64.80 53.60
C VAL A 276 -7.57 63.68 54.01
N ALA A 277 -7.79 62.48 53.48
CA ALA A 277 -6.88 61.36 53.66
C ALA A 277 -5.48 61.76 53.17
N SER A 278 -4.52 61.84 54.08
CA SER A 278 -3.17 62.35 53.83
C SER A 278 -2.12 61.32 54.24
N THR A 279 -1.02 61.29 53.50
CA THR A 279 0.16 60.51 53.84
C THR A 279 1.19 61.43 54.49
N PHE A 280 1.66 61.02 55.67
CA PHE A 280 2.63 61.72 56.49
C PHE A 280 4.00 61.07 56.36
N TYR A 281 5.05 61.91 56.35
CA TYR A 281 6.43 61.48 56.45
C TYR A 281 7.21 62.28 57.50
N LEU A 282 7.99 61.60 58.33
CA LEU A 282 8.98 62.21 59.22
C LEU A 282 10.38 61.72 58.83
N ARG A 283 11.33 62.65 58.66
CA ARG A 283 12.71 62.35 58.31
C ARG A 283 13.69 63.22 59.10
N ALA A 284 14.80 62.64 59.56
CA ALA A 284 15.89 63.38 60.19
C ALA A 284 16.70 64.20 59.17
N ILE A 285 17.12 65.41 59.53
CA ILE A 285 18.06 66.21 58.76
C ILE A 285 19.47 65.87 59.24
N GLU A 286 20.21 65.12 58.41
CA GLU A 286 21.49 64.53 58.77
C GLU A 286 22.52 65.59 59.20
N GLY A 287 23.19 65.36 60.35
CA GLY A 287 24.16 66.28 60.94
C GLY A 287 23.55 67.40 61.80
N THR A 288 22.23 67.37 62.03
CA THR A 288 21.50 68.37 62.84
C THR A 288 20.59 67.68 63.86
N PRO A 289 20.14 68.38 64.92
CA PRO A 289 19.13 67.86 65.85
C PRO A 289 17.68 67.95 65.33
N TRP A 290 17.48 68.26 64.04
CA TRP A 290 16.18 68.61 63.48
C TRP A 290 15.58 67.51 62.60
N PHE A 291 14.26 67.48 62.56
CA PHE A 291 13.45 66.59 61.73
C PHE A 291 12.55 67.41 60.83
N LEU A 292 12.45 66.98 59.58
CA LEU A 292 11.51 67.49 58.59
C LEU A 292 10.25 66.60 58.62
N ALA A 293 9.15 67.16 59.09
CA ALA A 293 7.83 66.56 59.06
C ALA A 293 7.07 67.07 57.84
N THR A 294 6.43 66.18 57.09
CA THR A 294 5.69 66.52 55.86
C THR A 294 4.37 65.75 55.77
N ALA A 295 3.31 66.37 55.25
CA ALA A 295 2.03 65.72 55.00
C ALA A 295 1.43 66.13 53.66
N LEU A 296 0.95 65.16 52.88
CA LEU A 296 0.44 65.34 51.52
C LEU A 296 -0.89 64.59 51.34
N PRO A 297 -1.89 65.14 50.62
CA PRO A 297 -3.10 64.39 50.25
C PRO A 297 -2.78 63.09 49.51
N THR A 298 -3.35 61.97 49.97
CA THR A 298 -3.12 60.63 49.39
C THR A 298 -3.60 60.54 47.94
N SER A 299 -4.62 61.33 47.57
CA SER A 299 -5.11 61.44 46.20
C SER A 299 -4.06 61.97 45.22
N LEU A 300 -3.14 62.85 45.67
CA LEU A 300 -2.04 63.32 44.82
C LEU A 300 -1.00 62.23 44.55
N ILE A 301 -0.96 61.20 45.40
CA ILE A 301 -0.08 60.04 45.22
C ILE A 301 -0.70 59.05 44.24
N THR A 302 -2.03 58.88 44.24
CA THR A 302 -2.72 57.82 43.47
C THR A 302 -3.41 58.28 42.17
N ALA A 303 -3.45 59.58 41.86
CA ALA A 303 -4.24 60.10 40.73
C ALA A 303 -3.75 59.66 39.34
N GLN A 304 -2.46 59.38 39.15
CA GLN A 304 -1.92 58.94 37.85
C GLN A 304 -2.29 57.48 37.52
N ARG A 305 -2.43 56.62 38.54
CA ARG A 305 -2.84 55.22 38.41
C ARG A 305 -4.20 55.04 37.71
N ASP A 306 -5.21 55.81 38.10
CA ASP A 306 -6.59 55.56 37.65
C ASP A 306 -6.80 55.95 36.17
N ASP A 307 -6.04 56.93 35.68
CA ASP A 307 -6.08 57.38 34.29
C ASP A 307 -5.45 56.36 33.32
N VAL A 308 -4.35 55.73 33.74
CA VAL A 308 -3.69 54.66 32.97
C VAL A 308 -4.58 53.41 32.88
N LEU A 309 -5.24 53.03 33.97
CA LEU A 309 -6.10 51.83 33.99
C LEU A 309 -7.36 52.01 33.15
N SER A 310 -7.96 53.20 33.12
CA SER A 310 -9.16 53.48 32.32
C SER A 310 -8.86 53.52 30.81
N SER A 311 -7.72 54.08 30.40
CA SER A 311 -7.26 54.12 29.00
C SER A 311 -7.01 52.73 28.42
N LEU A 312 -6.43 51.81 29.21
CA LEU A 312 -6.22 50.42 28.79
C LEU A 312 -7.53 49.64 28.60
N ALA A 313 -8.54 49.92 29.43
CA ALA A 313 -9.84 49.27 29.32
C ALA A 313 -10.61 49.69 28.05
N LEU A 314 -10.54 50.97 27.64
CA LEU A 314 -11.22 51.50 26.47
C LEU A 314 -10.71 50.87 25.14
N LEU A 315 -9.43 50.53 25.06
CA LEU A 315 -8.82 49.91 23.88
C LEU A 315 -9.11 48.40 23.78
N GLN A 316 -9.23 47.69 24.91
CA GLN A 316 -9.33 46.23 24.93
C GLN A 316 -10.70 45.70 24.46
N ILE A 317 -11.79 46.39 24.81
CA ILE A 317 -13.16 45.97 24.50
C ILE A 317 -13.44 45.87 22.98
N PRO A 318 -13.17 46.92 22.16
CA PRO A 318 -13.42 46.86 20.72
C PRO A 318 -12.53 45.84 19.98
N MET A 319 -11.28 45.64 20.44
CA MET A 319 -10.37 44.64 19.86
C MET A 319 -10.92 43.22 20.02
N VAL A 320 -11.43 42.88 21.19
CA VAL A 320 -12.04 41.56 21.46
C VAL A 320 -13.29 41.34 20.61
N LEU A 321 -14.15 42.36 20.47
CA LEU A 321 -15.35 42.29 19.64
C LEU A 321 -15.02 42.02 18.17
N LEU A 322 -14.01 42.71 17.63
CA LEU A 322 -13.55 42.55 16.25
C LEU A 322 -13.04 41.13 15.98
N LEU A 323 -12.24 40.56 16.90
CA LEU A 323 -11.71 39.21 16.78
C LEU A 323 -12.81 38.14 16.73
N VAL A 324 -13.85 38.28 17.55
CA VAL A 324 -15.01 37.37 17.55
C VAL A 324 -15.76 37.43 16.21
N ILE A 325 -15.99 38.63 15.67
CA ILE A 325 -16.70 38.81 14.39
C ILE A 325 -15.91 38.18 13.24
N LEU A 326 -14.59 38.45 13.15
CA LEU A 326 -13.72 37.90 12.11
C LEU A 326 -13.67 36.36 12.14
N ALA A 327 -13.59 35.79 13.34
CA ALA A 327 -13.55 34.35 13.51
C ALA A 327 -14.85 33.66 13.07
N VAL A 328 -16.01 34.22 13.44
CA VAL A 328 -17.32 33.68 13.02
C VAL A 328 -17.49 33.77 11.50
N TYR A 329 -17.04 34.87 10.88
CA TYR A 329 -17.08 35.04 9.42
C TYR A 329 -16.20 34.01 8.68
N ALA A 330 -14.96 33.80 9.13
CA ALA A 330 -14.03 32.84 8.53
C ALA A 330 -14.58 31.40 8.58
N ILE A 331 -15.11 30.98 9.74
CA ILE A 331 -15.68 29.63 9.92
C ILE A 331 -16.90 29.41 9.01
N ARG A 332 -17.78 30.42 8.87
CA ARG A 332 -18.96 30.31 7.98
C ARG A 332 -18.55 30.12 6.52
N LYS A 333 -17.55 30.87 6.04
CA LYS A 333 -17.07 30.79 4.65
C LYS A 333 -16.45 29.43 4.33
N LEU A 334 -15.70 28.83 5.26
CA LEU A 334 -15.10 27.51 5.10
C LEU A 334 -16.16 26.39 5.02
N VAL A 335 -17.13 26.40 5.92
CA VAL A 335 -18.16 25.34 6.00
C VAL A 335 -19.08 25.35 4.77
N GLN A 336 -19.39 26.52 4.21
CA GLN A 336 -20.19 26.61 2.99
C GLN A 336 -19.51 25.94 1.80
N ARG A 337 -18.18 26.08 1.65
CA ARG A 337 -17.41 25.42 0.58
C ARG A 337 -17.38 23.89 0.75
N MET A 338 -17.22 23.41 1.99
CA MET A 338 -17.29 21.98 2.29
C MET A 338 -18.67 21.38 1.97
N LYS A 339 -19.75 22.15 2.19
CA LYS A 339 -21.12 21.69 1.86
C LYS A 339 -21.30 21.51 0.35
N THR A 340 -20.77 22.41 -0.47
CA THR A 340 -20.79 22.27 -1.94
C THR A 340 -19.98 21.05 -2.41
N LEU A 341 -18.80 20.82 -1.84
CA LEU A 341 -17.99 19.63 -2.15
C LEU A 341 -18.74 18.34 -1.77
N LYS A 342 -19.35 18.31 -0.58
CA LYS A 342 -20.20 17.19 -0.14
C LYS A 342 -21.35 16.95 -1.12
N THR A 343 -22.12 17.98 -1.50
CA THR A 343 -23.26 17.82 -2.41
C THR A 343 -22.83 17.26 -3.78
N ASN A 344 -21.67 17.68 -4.30
CA ASN A 344 -21.14 17.15 -5.55
C ASN A 344 -20.69 15.68 -5.43
N ILE A 345 -20.17 15.28 -4.28
CA ILE A 345 -19.80 13.87 -3.99
C ILE A 345 -21.05 13.02 -3.72
N ASP A 346 -22.03 13.54 -2.98
CA ASP A 346 -23.32 12.85 -2.76
C ASP A 346 -24.03 12.61 -4.11
N ALA A 347 -23.99 13.57 -5.04
CA ALA A 347 -24.53 13.42 -6.39
C ALA A 347 -23.82 12.34 -7.22
N LEU A 348 -22.55 12.02 -6.93
CA LEU A 348 -21.84 10.87 -7.52
C LEU A 348 -22.29 9.53 -6.90
N SER A 349 -22.79 9.55 -5.66
CA SER A 349 -23.26 8.36 -4.93
C SER A 349 -24.75 8.05 -5.15
N THR A 350 -25.57 9.05 -5.50
CA THR A 350 -27.00 8.89 -5.73
C THR A 350 -27.26 8.45 -7.18
N GLY A 351 -27.27 7.14 -7.40
CA GLY A 351 -28.18 6.44 -8.32
C GLY A 351 -27.93 6.50 -9.83
N ASP A 352 -27.49 7.62 -10.41
CA ASP A 352 -27.49 7.78 -11.88
C ASP A 352 -26.20 7.30 -12.57
N ALA A 353 -25.18 6.88 -11.79
CA ALA A 353 -23.88 6.37 -12.27
C ALA A 353 -23.29 7.17 -13.45
N ASP A 354 -23.55 8.50 -13.46
CA ASP A 354 -23.20 9.39 -14.55
C ASP A 354 -21.77 9.89 -14.39
N LEU A 355 -20.83 9.09 -14.89
CA LEU A 355 -19.40 9.39 -14.87
C LEU A 355 -19.03 10.53 -15.84
N THR A 356 -19.96 11.07 -16.63
CA THR A 356 -19.69 12.24 -17.49
C THR A 356 -19.64 13.55 -16.71
N ARG A 357 -20.17 13.58 -15.48
CA ARG A 357 -20.16 14.76 -14.62
C ARG A 357 -18.78 15.01 -14.01
N ARG A 358 -18.49 16.27 -13.69
CA ARG A 358 -17.23 16.71 -13.07
C ARG A 358 -17.52 17.67 -11.92
N ILE A 359 -16.68 17.62 -10.89
CA ILE A 359 -16.69 18.62 -9.82
C ILE A 359 -16.14 19.93 -10.37
N THR A 360 -16.94 21.00 -10.32
CA THR A 360 -16.51 22.34 -10.70
C THR A 360 -15.54 22.90 -9.66
N ILE A 361 -14.34 23.28 -10.09
CA ILE A 361 -13.28 23.79 -9.23
C ILE A 361 -13.35 25.32 -9.26
N ARG A 362 -13.52 25.95 -8.09
CA ARG A 362 -13.73 27.41 -7.96
C ARG A 362 -12.55 28.16 -7.33
N ALA A 363 -11.57 27.46 -6.76
CA ALA A 363 -10.37 28.03 -6.14
C ALA A 363 -9.26 26.97 -6.08
N GLU A 364 -8.00 27.37 -6.17
CA GLU A 364 -6.82 26.50 -6.06
C GLU A 364 -6.29 26.41 -4.62
N ASP A 365 -7.19 26.10 -3.68
CA ASP A 365 -6.86 25.83 -2.28
C ASP A 365 -6.91 24.31 -2.01
N GLU A 366 -6.73 23.89 -0.76
CA GLU A 366 -6.73 22.47 -0.37
C GLU A 366 -8.05 21.76 -0.75
N LEU A 367 -9.17 22.49 -0.78
CA LEU A 367 -10.47 21.95 -1.23
C LEU A 367 -10.52 21.81 -2.77
N GLY A 368 -9.90 22.73 -3.50
CA GLY A 368 -9.68 22.61 -4.95
C GLY A 368 -8.85 21.39 -5.34
N ALA A 369 -7.77 21.12 -4.60
CA ALA A 369 -6.92 19.94 -4.81
C ALA A 369 -7.68 18.62 -4.61
N ILE A 370 -8.61 18.57 -3.64
CA ILE A 370 -9.53 17.43 -3.47
C ILE A 370 -10.46 17.30 -4.68
N GLY A 371 -11.02 18.41 -5.19
CA GLY A 371 -11.83 18.42 -6.41
C GLY A 371 -11.10 17.87 -7.64
N HIS A 372 -9.83 18.25 -7.84
CA HIS A 372 -8.98 17.69 -8.89
C HIS A 372 -8.77 16.17 -8.74
N SER A 373 -8.49 15.72 -7.51
CA SER A 373 -8.27 14.30 -7.21
C SER A 373 -9.52 13.46 -7.49
N VAL A 374 -10.70 13.95 -7.12
CA VAL A 374 -11.97 13.29 -7.43
C VAL A 374 -12.23 13.27 -8.94
N ASN A 375 -11.98 14.35 -9.68
CA ASN A 375 -12.12 14.36 -11.13
C ASN A 375 -11.17 13.36 -11.81
N ARG A 376 -9.93 13.23 -11.33
CA ARG A 376 -8.96 12.22 -11.81
C ARG A 376 -9.45 10.80 -11.54
N PHE A 377 -10.02 10.56 -10.36
CA PHE A 377 -10.64 9.28 -10.01
C PHE A 377 -11.83 8.94 -10.92
N ILE A 378 -12.68 9.93 -11.26
CA ILE A 378 -13.78 9.73 -12.23
C ILE A 378 -13.23 9.35 -13.61
N VAL A 379 -12.17 10.01 -14.11
CA VAL A 379 -11.53 9.65 -15.38
C VAL A 379 -10.99 8.22 -15.35
N TYR A 380 -10.34 7.83 -14.26
CA TYR A 380 -9.85 6.47 -14.06
C TYR A 380 -10.98 5.43 -14.11
N LEU A 381 -12.11 5.69 -13.43
CA LEU A 381 -13.29 4.83 -13.51
C LEU A 381 -13.88 4.77 -14.92
N GLN A 382 -13.96 5.89 -15.65
CA GLN A 382 -14.43 5.88 -17.04
C GLN A 382 -13.59 5.00 -17.95
N ASN A 383 -12.26 5.11 -17.85
CA ASN A 383 -11.35 4.28 -18.64
C ASN A 383 -11.52 2.79 -18.28
N MET A 384 -11.58 2.46 -16.98
CA MET A 384 -11.80 1.09 -16.52
C MET A 384 -13.13 0.51 -17.03
N ILE A 385 -14.24 1.25 -16.92
CA ILE A 385 -15.54 0.80 -17.44
C ILE A 385 -15.50 0.67 -18.97
N GLY A 386 -14.80 1.57 -19.67
CA GLY A 386 -14.57 1.48 -21.12
C GLY A 386 -13.83 0.21 -21.51
N GLU A 387 -12.72 -0.10 -20.83
CA GLU A 387 -11.94 -1.33 -21.03
C GLU A 387 -12.76 -2.59 -20.75
N VAL A 388 -13.55 -2.62 -19.68
CA VAL A 388 -14.44 -3.75 -19.36
C VAL A 388 -15.54 -3.91 -20.42
N THR A 389 -16.11 -2.80 -20.91
CA THR A 389 -17.13 -2.82 -21.97
C THR A 389 -16.55 -3.36 -23.28
N GLN A 390 -15.33 -2.93 -23.65
CA GLN A 390 -14.64 -3.44 -24.83
C GLN A 390 -14.29 -4.93 -24.69
N ALA A 391 -13.77 -5.34 -23.52
CA ALA A 391 -13.43 -6.74 -23.23
C ALA A 391 -14.65 -7.66 -23.23
N THR A 392 -15.77 -7.23 -22.64
CA THR A 392 -17.04 -7.98 -22.64
C THR A 392 -17.68 -8.05 -24.03
N GLY A 393 -17.52 -7.00 -24.86
CA GLY A 393 -17.88 -7.03 -26.27
C GLY A 393 -17.09 -8.08 -27.06
N ALA A 394 -15.76 -8.08 -26.93
CA ALA A 394 -14.90 -9.09 -27.56
C ALA A 394 -15.19 -10.52 -27.05
N MET A 395 -15.49 -10.66 -25.76
CA MET A 395 -15.95 -11.92 -25.17
C MET A 395 -17.27 -12.39 -25.79
N SER A 396 -18.22 -11.48 -26.03
CA SER A 396 -19.51 -11.83 -26.65
C SER A 396 -19.30 -12.41 -28.05
N SER A 397 -18.50 -11.76 -28.89
CA SER A 397 -18.17 -12.27 -30.24
C SER A 397 -17.45 -13.63 -30.19
N SER A 398 -16.54 -13.81 -29.23
CA SER A 398 -15.83 -15.08 -29.05
C SER A 398 -16.77 -16.20 -28.60
N LEU A 399 -17.73 -15.90 -27.72
CA LEU A 399 -18.74 -16.85 -27.26
C LEU A 399 -19.76 -17.20 -28.34
N GLU A 400 -20.17 -16.26 -29.18
CA GLU A 400 -21.00 -16.54 -30.36
C GLU A 400 -20.29 -17.49 -31.34
N GLN A 401 -19.00 -17.25 -31.60
CA GLN A 401 -18.18 -18.13 -32.44
C GLN A 401 -18.01 -19.52 -31.80
N LEU A 402 -17.83 -19.57 -30.48
CA LEU A 402 -17.78 -20.84 -29.74
C LEU A 402 -19.11 -21.59 -29.81
N GLN A 403 -20.24 -20.89 -29.73
CA GLN A 403 -21.57 -21.49 -29.85
C GLN A 403 -21.80 -22.08 -31.25
N GLN A 404 -21.43 -21.35 -32.30
CA GLN A 404 -21.49 -21.85 -33.67
C GLN A 404 -20.60 -23.08 -33.88
N THR A 405 -19.36 -23.02 -33.38
CA THR A 405 -18.41 -24.12 -33.48
C THR A 405 -18.91 -25.35 -32.71
N SER A 406 -19.41 -25.16 -31.48
CA SER A 406 -19.98 -26.25 -30.66
C SER A 406 -21.19 -26.90 -31.33
N ALA A 407 -22.09 -26.11 -31.94
CA ALA A 407 -23.23 -26.64 -32.69
C ALA A 407 -22.77 -27.45 -33.93
N HIS A 408 -21.78 -26.94 -34.65
CA HIS A 408 -21.19 -27.64 -35.80
C HIS A 408 -20.51 -28.95 -35.39
N THR A 409 -19.73 -28.94 -34.30
CA THR A 409 -19.11 -30.15 -33.73
C THR A 409 -20.15 -31.19 -33.35
N ASN A 410 -21.26 -30.79 -32.70
CA ASN A 410 -22.34 -31.74 -32.37
C ASN A 410 -22.96 -32.38 -33.61
N GLN A 411 -23.15 -31.62 -34.71
CA GLN A 411 -23.64 -32.19 -35.97
C GLN A 411 -22.63 -33.19 -36.57
N ILE A 412 -21.33 -32.91 -36.50
CA ILE A 412 -20.28 -33.83 -36.96
C ILE A 412 -20.27 -35.10 -36.11
N LEU A 413 -20.37 -34.98 -34.78
CA LEU A 413 -20.37 -36.13 -33.87
C LEU A 413 -21.58 -37.04 -34.10
N MET A 414 -22.76 -36.48 -34.33
CA MET A 414 -23.95 -37.25 -34.71
C MET A 414 -23.76 -38.04 -36.01
N ARG A 415 -23.11 -37.43 -37.01
CA ARG A 415 -22.78 -38.12 -38.26
C ARG A 415 -21.75 -39.24 -38.02
N HIS A 416 -20.70 -38.95 -37.25
CA HIS A 416 -19.69 -39.93 -36.86
C HIS A 416 -20.30 -41.13 -36.13
N ALA A 417 -21.27 -40.92 -35.24
CA ALA A 417 -21.97 -42.00 -34.56
C ALA A 417 -22.70 -42.91 -35.58
N SER A 418 -23.41 -42.32 -36.53
CA SER A 418 -24.10 -43.06 -37.59
C SER A 418 -23.14 -43.82 -38.50
N GLU A 419 -22.03 -43.20 -38.92
CA GLU A 419 -21.01 -43.83 -39.78
C GLU A 419 -20.29 -44.97 -39.05
N THR A 420 -20.05 -44.82 -37.75
CA THR A 420 -19.47 -45.86 -36.90
C THR A 420 -20.40 -47.08 -36.81
N ASP A 421 -21.70 -46.86 -36.60
CA ASP A 421 -22.70 -47.93 -36.53
C ASP A 421 -22.85 -48.70 -37.86
N GLN A 422 -22.83 -47.97 -38.99
CA GLN A 422 -22.81 -48.58 -40.33
C GLN A 422 -21.54 -49.43 -40.54
N THR A 423 -20.39 -48.94 -40.09
CA THR A 423 -19.12 -49.67 -40.22
C THR A 423 -19.12 -50.94 -39.37
N VAL A 424 -19.64 -50.91 -38.14
CA VAL A 424 -19.83 -52.10 -37.30
C VAL A 424 -20.72 -53.14 -37.98
N THR A 425 -21.81 -52.69 -38.61
CA THR A 425 -22.70 -53.59 -39.37
C THR A 425 -21.95 -54.26 -40.52
N ALA A 426 -21.20 -53.49 -41.32
CA ALA A 426 -20.42 -54.01 -42.45
C ALA A 426 -19.34 -55.02 -42.02
N ILE A 427 -18.69 -54.79 -40.87
CA ILE A 427 -17.72 -55.73 -40.28
C ILE A 427 -18.40 -57.02 -39.84
N THR A 428 -19.59 -56.93 -39.24
CA THR A 428 -20.35 -58.12 -38.85
C THR A 428 -20.74 -58.97 -40.07
N GLU A 429 -21.17 -58.33 -41.17
CA GLU A 429 -21.43 -59.01 -42.44
C GLU A 429 -20.14 -59.61 -43.04
N MET A 430 -19.01 -58.91 -42.95
CA MET A 430 -17.71 -59.41 -43.42
C MET A 430 -17.29 -60.67 -42.66
N SER A 431 -17.50 -60.72 -41.34
CA SER A 431 -17.18 -61.89 -40.51
C SER A 431 -18.04 -63.09 -40.90
N SER A 432 -19.34 -62.87 -41.11
CA SER A 432 -20.28 -63.90 -41.59
C SER A 432 -19.90 -64.42 -42.98
N THR A 433 -19.48 -63.52 -43.87
CA THR A 433 -19.03 -63.89 -45.22
C THR A 433 -17.74 -64.71 -45.17
N ALA A 434 -16.77 -64.33 -44.32
CA ALA A 434 -15.54 -65.08 -44.14
C ALA A 434 -15.81 -66.51 -43.62
N ASP A 435 -16.70 -66.66 -42.65
CA ASP A 435 -17.11 -67.99 -42.13
C ASP A 435 -17.76 -68.85 -43.24
N THR A 436 -18.65 -68.24 -44.03
CA THR A 436 -19.30 -68.92 -45.16
C THR A 436 -18.27 -69.36 -46.21
N VAL A 437 -17.29 -68.51 -46.55
CA VAL A 437 -16.22 -68.85 -47.50
C VAL A 437 -15.34 -69.97 -46.99
N ALA A 438 -14.98 -69.96 -45.69
CA ALA A 438 -14.22 -71.04 -45.07
C ALA A 438 -14.98 -72.38 -45.17
N HIS A 439 -16.29 -72.36 -44.88
CA HIS A 439 -17.14 -73.54 -45.00
C HIS A 439 -17.24 -74.06 -46.45
N SER A 440 -17.49 -73.17 -47.42
CA SER A 440 -17.54 -73.54 -48.85
C SER A 440 -16.20 -74.09 -49.35
N ALA A 441 -15.08 -73.56 -48.86
CA ALA A 441 -13.75 -74.07 -49.21
C ALA A 441 -13.51 -75.47 -48.63
N ALA A 442 -13.90 -75.71 -47.38
CA ALA A 442 -13.85 -77.04 -46.75
C ALA A 442 -14.74 -78.07 -47.47
N GLU A 443 -15.95 -77.65 -47.87
CA GLU A 443 -16.85 -78.51 -48.65
C GLU A 443 -16.26 -78.83 -50.03
N THR A 444 -15.64 -77.86 -50.71
CA THR A 444 -14.95 -78.06 -51.99
C THR A 444 -13.77 -79.04 -51.84
N ALA A 445 -13.00 -78.95 -50.76
CA ALA A 445 -11.95 -79.92 -50.45
C ALA A 445 -12.52 -81.35 -50.29
N ALA A 446 -13.65 -81.50 -49.59
CA ALA A 446 -14.32 -82.80 -49.45
C ALA A 446 -14.88 -83.35 -50.78
N PHE A 447 -15.39 -82.48 -51.67
CA PHE A 447 -15.83 -82.88 -53.02
C PHE A 447 -14.65 -83.31 -53.90
N THR A 448 -13.54 -82.57 -53.86
CA THR A 448 -12.34 -82.91 -54.63
C THR A 448 -11.68 -84.20 -54.15
N GLN A 449 -11.65 -84.44 -52.84
CA GLN A 449 -11.15 -85.72 -52.32
C GLN A 449 -11.97 -86.92 -52.83
N ARG A 450 -13.31 -86.83 -52.80
CA ARG A 450 -14.18 -87.86 -53.39
C ARG A 450 -14.00 -88.01 -54.89
N ALA A 451 -13.80 -86.91 -55.62
CA ALA A 451 -13.52 -86.97 -57.06
C ALA A 451 -12.19 -87.70 -57.33
N ASN A 452 -11.17 -87.50 -56.49
CA ASN A 452 -9.90 -88.20 -56.61
C ASN A 452 -10.03 -89.70 -56.32
N GLU A 453 -10.80 -90.08 -55.29
CA GLU A 453 -11.13 -91.48 -55.01
C GLU A 453 -11.86 -92.16 -56.19
N HIS A 454 -12.81 -91.46 -56.82
CA HIS A 454 -13.49 -91.96 -58.03
C HIS A 454 -12.56 -92.06 -59.24
N ALA A 455 -11.60 -91.14 -59.39
CA ALA A 455 -10.60 -91.19 -60.45
C ALA A 455 -9.67 -92.39 -60.28
N ASP A 456 -9.19 -92.64 -59.05
CA ASP A 456 -8.32 -93.78 -58.74
C ASP A 456 -9.05 -95.12 -58.95
N HIS A 457 -10.30 -95.23 -58.51
CA HIS A 457 -11.14 -96.40 -58.81
C HIS A 457 -11.34 -96.60 -60.32
N SER A 458 -11.61 -95.53 -61.07
CA SER A 458 -11.73 -95.61 -62.54
C SER A 458 -10.42 -96.06 -63.20
N ARG A 459 -9.27 -95.65 -62.64
CA ARG A 459 -7.94 -96.03 -63.10
C ARG A 459 -7.70 -97.54 -62.96
N VAL A 460 -8.12 -98.13 -61.83
CA VAL A 460 -8.07 -99.58 -61.62
C VAL A 460 -8.91 -100.31 -62.66
N VAL A 461 -10.17 -99.90 -62.86
CA VAL A 461 -11.09 -100.54 -63.82
C VAL A 461 -10.58 -100.43 -65.26
N VAL A 462 -10.04 -99.28 -65.65
CA VAL A 462 -9.44 -99.06 -66.98
C VAL A 462 -8.17 -99.91 -67.14
N GLY A 463 -7.36 -100.06 -66.09
CA GLY A 463 -6.19 -100.95 -66.07
C GLY A 463 -6.58 -102.42 -66.28
N GLU A 464 -7.61 -102.90 -65.60
CA GLU A 464 -8.17 -104.25 -65.79
C GLU A 464 -8.69 -104.46 -67.21
N ALA A 465 -9.39 -103.47 -67.77
CA ALA A 465 -9.87 -103.50 -69.15
C ALA A 465 -8.70 -103.55 -70.14
N SER A 466 -7.65 -102.75 -69.94
CA SER A 466 -6.44 -102.78 -70.77
C SER A 466 -5.77 -104.16 -70.74
N SER A 467 -5.63 -104.76 -69.55
CA SER A 467 -5.05 -106.11 -69.40
C SER A 467 -5.90 -107.17 -70.12
N SER A 468 -7.23 -107.04 -70.06
CA SER A 468 -8.16 -107.96 -70.72
C SER A 468 -8.07 -107.83 -72.25
N VAL A 469 -7.94 -106.61 -72.78
CA VAL A 469 -7.74 -106.38 -74.22
C VAL A 469 -6.39 -106.93 -74.68
N SER A 470 -5.31 -106.75 -73.91
CA SER A 470 -4.00 -107.35 -74.22
C SER A 470 -4.08 -108.88 -74.27
N ALA A 471 -4.73 -109.52 -73.30
CA ALA A 471 -4.93 -110.96 -73.32
C ALA A 471 -5.75 -111.43 -74.54
N LEU A 472 -6.76 -110.65 -74.94
CA LEU A 472 -7.56 -110.94 -76.14
C LEU A 472 -6.74 -110.81 -77.43
N ILE A 473 -5.82 -109.85 -77.53
CA ILE A 473 -4.89 -109.72 -78.66
C ILE A 473 -4.03 -110.99 -78.79
N ASP A 474 -3.49 -111.48 -77.68
CA ASP A 474 -2.67 -112.71 -77.65
C ASP A 474 -3.50 -113.96 -78.02
N GLU A 475 -4.73 -114.06 -77.53
CA GLU A 475 -5.63 -115.17 -77.82
C GLU A 475 -6.07 -115.19 -79.29
N VAL A 476 -6.40 -114.02 -79.86
CA VAL A 476 -6.70 -113.88 -81.30
C VAL A 476 -5.48 -114.23 -82.14
N ALA A 477 -4.27 -113.79 -81.77
CA ALA A 477 -3.04 -114.14 -82.49
C ALA A 477 -2.77 -115.65 -82.49
N SER A 478 -2.98 -116.32 -81.35
CA SER A 478 -2.86 -117.77 -81.22
C SER A 478 -3.89 -118.51 -82.08
N ALA A 479 -5.14 -118.04 -82.07
CA ALA A 479 -6.21 -118.61 -82.87
C ALA A 479 -5.97 -118.42 -84.39
N THR A 480 -5.45 -117.26 -84.81
CA THR A 480 -5.00 -117.02 -86.20
C THR A 480 -3.94 -118.03 -86.63
N HIS A 481 -2.95 -118.31 -85.77
CA HIS A 481 -1.93 -119.32 -86.08
C HIS A 481 -2.53 -120.73 -86.26
N THR A 482 -3.50 -121.10 -85.43
CA THR A 482 -4.18 -122.41 -85.51
C THR A 482 -4.99 -122.54 -86.80
N VAL A 483 -5.71 -121.49 -87.20
CA VAL A 483 -6.48 -121.46 -88.44
C VAL A 483 -5.56 -121.48 -89.67
N GLU A 484 -4.40 -120.83 -89.60
CA GLU A 484 -3.39 -120.87 -90.67
C GLU A 484 -2.79 -122.28 -90.83
N ASN A 485 -2.54 -122.99 -89.74
CA ASN A 485 -2.13 -124.40 -89.81
C ASN A 485 -3.21 -125.26 -90.49
N MET A 486 -4.50 -125.03 -90.16
CA MET A 486 -5.62 -125.71 -90.83
C MET A 486 -5.69 -125.41 -92.33
N ARG A 487 -5.35 -124.18 -92.75
CA ARG A 487 -5.21 -123.80 -94.17
C ARG A 487 -4.14 -124.65 -94.86
N GLN A 488 -2.99 -124.82 -94.23
CA GLN A 488 -1.87 -125.61 -94.76
C GLN A 488 -2.22 -127.10 -94.84
N ASP A 489 -2.89 -127.65 -93.83
CA ASP A 489 -3.34 -129.04 -93.85
C ASP A 489 -4.38 -129.30 -94.95
N ALA A 490 -5.35 -128.40 -95.13
CA ALA A 490 -6.31 -128.49 -96.23
C ALA A 490 -5.63 -128.48 -97.61
N ALA A 491 -4.58 -127.67 -97.78
CA ALA A 491 -3.78 -127.64 -99.01
C ALA A 491 -3.05 -128.96 -99.25
N ARG A 492 -2.44 -129.56 -98.21
CA ARG A 492 -1.78 -130.89 -98.30
C ARG A 492 -2.76 -132.01 -98.63
N ILE A 493 -3.97 -131.98 -98.07
CA ILE A 493 -5.01 -132.96 -98.40
C ILE A 493 -5.43 -132.81 -99.86
N THR A 494 -5.60 -131.57 -100.36
CA THR A 494 -5.95 -131.29 -101.75
C THR A 494 -4.89 -131.84 -102.71
N GLU A 495 -3.61 -131.65 -102.41
CA GLU A 495 -2.49 -132.23 -103.17
C GLU A 495 -2.57 -133.77 -103.21
N THR A 496 -2.78 -134.40 -102.05
CA THR A 496 -2.91 -135.86 -101.94
C THR A 496 -4.09 -136.40 -102.73
N LEU A 497 -5.24 -135.72 -102.69
CA LEU A 497 -6.42 -136.07 -103.49
C LEU A 497 -6.19 -135.90 -104.99
N GLY A 498 -5.38 -134.92 -105.39
CA GLY A 498 -4.92 -134.78 -106.77
C GLY A 498 -4.19 -136.04 -107.26
N VAL A 499 -3.31 -136.59 -106.43
CA VAL A 499 -2.60 -137.86 -106.72
C VAL A 499 -3.58 -139.03 -106.78
N ILE A 500 -4.51 -139.15 -105.82
CA ILE A 500 -5.52 -140.22 -105.81
C ILE A 500 -6.43 -140.14 -107.04
N GLY A 501 -6.85 -138.93 -107.41
CA GLY A 501 -7.65 -138.69 -108.62
C GLY A 501 -6.90 -139.08 -109.89
N ALA A 502 -5.59 -138.80 -109.96
CA ALA A 502 -4.73 -139.25 -111.05
C ALA A 502 -4.59 -140.78 -111.10
N ILE A 503 -4.41 -141.44 -109.95
CA ILE A 503 -4.37 -142.92 -109.85
C ILE A 503 -5.71 -143.52 -110.27
N ALA A 504 -6.83 -142.96 -109.83
CA ALA A 504 -8.17 -143.41 -110.22
C ALA A 504 -8.39 -143.25 -111.73
N GLY A 505 -7.95 -142.12 -112.32
CA GLY A 505 -7.97 -141.91 -113.77
C GLY A 505 -7.13 -142.92 -114.54
N GLN A 506 -5.91 -143.22 -114.07
CA GLN A 506 -5.05 -144.27 -114.62
C GLN A 506 -5.69 -145.66 -114.49
N THR A 507 -6.28 -145.96 -113.33
CA THR A 507 -6.95 -147.25 -113.06
C THR A 507 -8.16 -147.43 -113.96
N ASN A 508 -8.95 -146.38 -114.19
CA ASN A 508 -10.08 -146.39 -115.12
C ASN A 508 -9.63 -146.66 -116.57
N LEU A 509 -8.51 -146.07 -116.99
CA LEU A 509 -7.89 -146.33 -118.30
C LEU A 509 -7.35 -147.76 -118.43
N LEU A 510 -6.68 -148.27 -117.40
CA LEU A 510 -6.18 -149.66 -117.36
C LEU A 510 -7.34 -150.66 -117.41
N ALA A 511 -8.40 -150.41 -116.64
CA ALA A 511 -9.60 -151.23 -116.61
C ALA A 511 -10.35 -151.20 -117.95
N LEU A 512 -10.43 -150.05 -118.61
CA LEU A 512 -10.97 -149.92 -119.97
C LEU A 512 -10.18 -150.78 -120.97
N ASN A 513 -8.85 -150.70 -120.94
CA ASN A 513 -7.99 -151.51 -121.80
C ASN A 513 -8.17 -153.01 -121.51
N ALA A 514 -8.30 -153.40 -120.24
CA ALA A 514 -8.56 -154.78 -119.84
C ALA A 514 -9.95 -155.28 -120.28
N ALA A 515 -10.99 -154.46 -120.19
CA ALA A 515 -12.33 -154.78 -120.66
C ALA A 515 -12.37 -154.97 -122.19
N ILE A 516 -11.65 -154.12 -122.94
CA ILE A 516 -11.48 -154.25 -124.39
C ILE A 516 -10.79 -155.59 -124.74
N GLU A 517 -9.70 -155.95 -124.06
CA GLU A 517 -8.98 -157.19 -124.35
C GLU A 517 -9.75 -158.44 -123.90
N ALA A 518 -10.53 -158.35 -122.81
CA ALA A 518 -11.42 -159.42 -122.35
C ALA A 518 -12.56 -159.67 -123.35
N ALA A 519 -13.14 -158.61 -123.94
CA ALA A 519 -14.12 -158.74 -125.04
C ALA A 519 -13.49 -159.39 -126.28
N ARG A 520 -12.20 -159.13 -126.54
CA ARG A 520 -11.43 -159.70 -127.65
C ARG A 520 -11.17 -161.21 -127.51
N ALA A 521 -11.09 -161.72 -126.27
CA ALA A 521 -10.88 -163.13 -125.96
C ALA A 521 -12.16 -164.00 -126.03
N GLY A 522 -13.33 -163.41 -126.32
CA GLY A 522 -14.59 -164.13 -126.49
C GLY A 522 -15.07 -164.84 -125.20
N GLU A 523 -15.65 -166.05 -125.33
CA GLU A 523 -16.23 -166.79 -124.19
C GLU A 523 -15.22 -167.10 -123.05
N GLN A 524 -13.92 -167.22 -123.36
CA GLN A 524 -12.87 -167.44 -122.35
C GLN A 524 -12.58 -166.20 -121.49
N GLY A 525 -12.94 -165.00 -121.98
CA GLY A 525 -12.68 -163.71 -121.33
C GLY A 525 -13.82 -163.21 -120.43
N ARG A 526 -14.96 -163.90 -120.38
CA ARG A 526 -16.18 -163.42 -119.68
C ARG A 526 -15.97 -163.08 -118.21
N GLY A 527 -15.22 -163.90 -117.48
CA GLY A 527 -14.90 -163.64 -116.07
C GLY A 527 -14.00 -162.41 -115.89
N PHE A 528 -13.03 -162.21 -116.80
CA PHE A 528 -12.14 -161.05 -116.80
C PHE A 528 -12.87 -159.76 -117.17
N ALA A 529 -13.83 -159.80 -118.11
CA ALA A 529 -14.62 -158.64 -118.50
C ALA A 529 -15.46 -158.10 -117.33
N VAL A 530 -16.08 -158.99 -116.54
CA VAL A 530 -16.85 -158.59 -115.34
C VAL A 530 -15.95 -157.93 -114.30
N VAL A 531 -14.75 -158.49 -114.06
CA VAL A 531 -13.79 -157.88 -113.11
C VAL A 531 -13.29 -156.52 -113.64
N ALA A 532 -13.02 -156.40 -114.94
CA ALA A 532 -12.57 -155.14 -115.54
C ALA A 532 -13.63 -154.04 -115.45
N ASP A 533 -14.91 -154.35 -115.71
CA ASP A 533 -16.01 -153.40 -115.53
C ASP A 533 -16.23 -153.03 -114.06
N GLU A 534 -16.06 -153.96 -113.12
CA GLU A 534 -16.14 -153.67 -111.68
C GLU A 534 -14.98 -152.75 -111.23
N VAL A 535 -13.75 -153.00 -111.70
CA VAL A 535 -12.59 -152.12 -111.43
C VAL A 535 -12.80 -150.74 -112.06
N ARG A 536 -13.36 -150.67 -113.27
CA ARG A 536 -13.69 -149.41 -113.94
C ARG A 536 -14.76 -148.62 -113.17
N ALA A 537 -15.82 -149.29 -112.72
CA ALA A 537 -16.86 -148.68 -111.89
C ALA A 537 -16.29 -148.19 -110.54
N LEU A 538 -15.39 -148.95 -109.92
CA LEU A 538 -14.69 -148.55 -108.69
C LEU A 538 -13.77 -147.35 -108.91
N ALA A 539 -13.03 -147.31 -110.02
CA ALA A 539 -12.18 -146.19 -110.39
C ALA A 539 -12.99 -144.92 -110.68
N ALA A 540 -14.11 -145.03 -111.41
CA ALA A 540 -15.04 -143.93 -111.64
C ALA A 540 -15.68 -143.42 -110.34
N ARG A 541 -16.09 -144.32 -109.43
CA ARG A 541 -16.58 -143.95 -108.08
C ARG A 541 -15.50 -143.25 -107.27
N THR A 542 -14.25 -143.73 -107.32
CA THR A 542 -13.11 -143.10 -106.63
C THR A 542 -12.88 -141.70 -107.17
N GLN A 543 -12.89 -141.51 -108.49
CA GLN A 543 -12.73 -140.20 -109.13
C GLN A 543 -13.87 -139.23 -108.76
N ALA A 544 -15.12 -139.70 -108.77
CA ALA A 544 -16.27 -138.91 -108.33
C ALA A 544 -16.14 -138.51 -106.85
N SER A 545 -15.75 -139.43 -105.96
CA SER A 545 -15.51 -139.12 -104.55
C SER A 545 -14.35 -138.14 -104.35
N THR A 546 -13.23 -138.27 -105.08
CA THR A 546 -12.14 -137.29 -105.00
C THR A 546 -12.58 -135.88 -105.46
N SER A 547 -13.43 -135.80 -106.49
CA SER A 547 -13.99 -134.52 -106.95
C SER A 547 -14.90 -133.89 -105.89
N GLN A 548 -15.77 -134.68 -105.25
CA GLN A 548 -16.62 -134.21 -104.16
C GLN A 548 -15.81 -133.73 -102.96
N ILE A 549 -14.73 -134.44 -102.59
CA ILE A 549 -13.86 -134.02 -101.49
C ILE A 549 -13.09 -132.75 -101.86
N ASN A 550 -12.63 -132.60 -103.11
CA ASN A 550 -12.01 -131.37 -103.59
C ASN A 550 -12.96 -130.17 -103.49
N GLU A 551 -14.24 -130.33 -103.85
CA GLU A 551 -15.25 -129.27 -103.69
C GLU A 551 -15.46 -128.90 -102.21
N MET A 552 -15.52 -129.89 -101.31
CA MET A 552 -15.59 -129.67 -99.87
C MET A 552 -14.35 -128.95 -99.32
N LEU A 553 -13.15 -129.30 -99.79
CA LEU A 553 -11.89 -128.64 -99.41
C LEU A 553 -11.76 -127.23 -99.97
N ALA A 554 -12.25 -126.97 -101.19
CA ALA A 554 -12.30 -125.63 -101.75
C ALA A 554 -13.19 -124.72 -100.90
N ARG A 555 -14.37 -125.20 -100.49
CA ARG A 555 -15.25 -124.52 -99.53
C ARG A 555 -14.58 -124.33 -98.17
N LEU A 556 -13.90 -125.36 -97.65
CA LEU A 556 -13.17 -125.28 -96.37
C LEU A 556 -12.08 -124.20 -96.43
N THR A 557 -11.27 -124.19 -97.48
CA THR A 557 -10.18 -123.23 -97.69
C THR A 557 -10.72 -121.80 -97.82
N SER A 558 -11.84 -121.62 -98.53
CA SER A 558 -12.54 -120.33 -98.59
C SER A 558 -13.05 -119.89 -97.22
N GLY A 559 -13.65 -120.79 -96.43
CA GLY A 559 -14.10 -120.51 -95.06
C GLY A 559 -12.94 -120.18 -94.11
N VAL A 560 -11.81 -120.87 -94.24
CA VAL A 560 -10.56 -120.59 -93.52
C VAL A 560 -10.03 -119.21 -93.86
N SER A 561 -9.94 -118.86 -95.15
CA SER A 561 -9.48 -117.53 -95.59
C SER A 561 -10.36 -116.40 -95.05
N SER A 562 -11.68 -116.58 -95.06
CA SER A 562 -12.62 -115.62 -94.47
C SER A 562 -12.44 -115.50 -92.95
N SER A 563 -12.13 -116.61 -92.27
CA SER A 563 -11.89 -116.62 -90.82
C SER A 563 -10.59 -115.87 -90.47
N VAL A 564 -9.51 -116.10 -91.23
CA VAL A 564 -8.24 -115.35 -91.07
C VAL A 564 -8.47 -113.85 -91.24
N ALA A 565 -9.16 -113.42 -92.30
CA ALA A 565 -9.46 -112.01 -92.53
C ALA A 565 -10.30 -111.38 -91.38
N ALA A 566 -11.27 -112.12 -90.84
CA ALA A 566 -12.06 -111.68 -89.69
C ALA A 566 -11.20 -111.57 -88.42
N MET A 567 -10.26 -112.49 -88.21
CA MET A 567 -9.32 -112.46 -87.08
C MET A 567 -8.33 -111.31 -87.17
N GLU A 568 -7.75 -111.03 -88.35
CA GLU A 568 -6.89 -109.86 -88.57
C GLU A 568 -7.63 -108.56 -88.26
N ASN A 569 -8.89 -108.43 -88.70
CA ASN A 569 -9.72 -107.26 -88.40
C ASN A 569 -10.06 -107.15 -86.90
N THR A 570 -10.28 -108.29 -86.23
CA THR A 570 -10.51 -108.35 -84.78
C THR A 570 -9.25 -107.92 -84.02
N GLN A 571 -8.08 -108.38 -84.44
CA GLN A 571 -6.80 -107.98 -83.87
C GLN A 571 -6.55 -106.47 -84.00
N ALA A 572 -6.80 -105.89 -85.18
CA ALA A 572 -6.69 -104.45 -85.40
C ALA A 572 -7.68 -103.64 -84.54
N SER A 573 -8.89 -104.16 -84.35
CA SER A 573 -9.91 -103.56 -83.48
C SER A 573 -9.49 -103.60 -82.01
N CYS A 574 -8.92 -104.72 -81.55
CA CYS A 574 -8.41 -104.86 -80.20
C CYS A 574 -7.21 -103.93 -79.95
N GLN A 575 -6.29 -103.79 -80.91
CA GLN A 575 -5.18 -102.84 -80.80
C GLN A 575 -5.69 -101.40 -80.66
N SER A 576 -6.67 -101.02 -81.47
CA SER A 576 -7.30 -99.69 -81.39
C SER A 576 -7.99 -99.47 -80.03
N ALA A 577 -8.61 -100.51 -79.46
CA ALA A 577 -9.20 -100.46 -78.14
C ALA A 577 -8.13 -100.33 -77.04
N ALA A 578 -6.99 -101.01 -77.16
CA ALA A 578 -5.87 -100.88 -76.23
C ALA A 578 -5.31 -99.45 -76.24
N ASP A 579 -5.08 -98.88 -77.43
CA ASP A 579 -4.60 -97.50 -77.57
C ASP A 579 -5.60 -96.49 -76.99
N ALA A 580 -6.90 -96.68 -77.24
CA ALA A 580 -7.95 -95.84 -76.66
C ALA A 580 -7.97 -95.91 -75.13
N THR A 581 -7.81 -97.11 -74.57
CA THR A 581 -7.77 -97.36 -73.12
C THR A 581 -6.53 -96.69 -72.49
N ALA A 582 -5.37 -96.74 -73.16
CA ALA A 582 -4.16 -96.05 -72.72
C ALA A 582 -4.34 -94.53 -72.65
N ARG A 583 -4.98 -93.92 -73.67
CA ARG A 583 -5.30 -92.47 -73.65
C ARG A 583 -6.26 -92.09 -72.52
N VAL A 584 -7.26 -92.93 -72.23
CA VAL A 584 -8.16 -92.70 -71.09
C VAL A 584 -7.37 -92.68 -69.79
N ASN A 585 -6.41 -93.60 -69.64
CA ASN A 585 -5.57 -93.67 -68.45
C ASN A 585 -4.74 -92.38 -68.26
N THR A 586 -4.11 -91.86 -69.33
CA THR A 586 -3.41 -90.57 -69.29
C THR A 586 -4.35 -89.41 -68.91
N GLY A 587 -5.57 -89.38 -69.46
CA GLY A 587 -6.56 -88.36 -69.11
C GLY A 587 -7.01 -88.42 -67.64
N LEU A 588 -7.10 -89.62 -67.06
CA LEU A 588 -7.40 -89.80 -65.63
C LEU A 588 -6.26 -89.28 -64.74
N ASP A 589 -4.99 -89.49 -65.11
CA ASP A 589 -3.84 -88.96 -64.37
C ASP A 589 -3.80 -87.42 -64.40
N GLU A 590 -4.08 -86.80 -65.56
CA GLU A 590 -4.17 -85.34 -65.68
C GLU A 590 -5.33 -84.75 -64.85
N MET A 591 -6.47 -85.44 -64.83
CA MET A 591 -7.63 -85.07 -64.02
C MET A 591 -7.32 -85.17 -62.53
N ALA A 592 -6.68 -86.26 -62.07
CA ALA A 592 -6.25 -86.41 -60.69
C ALA A 592 -5.28 -85.30 -60.26
N GLY A 593 -4.33 -84.92 -61.11
CA GLY A 593 -3.44 -83.79 -60.88
C GLY A 593 -4.19 -82.46 -60.72
N SER A 594 -5.17 -82.21 -61.58
CA SER A 594 -6.02 -81.00 -61.53
C SER A 594 -6.87 -80.96 -60.26
N VAL A 595 -7.48 -82.09 -59.88
CA VAL A 595 -8.30 -82.22 -58.65
C VAL A 595 -7.44 -82.01 -57.41
N SER A 596 -6.22 -82.57 -57.37
CA SER A 596 -5.27 -82.33 -56.28
C SER A 596 -4.89 -80.85 -56.15
N HIS A 597 -4.71 -80.16 -57.28
CA HIS A 597 -4.44 -78.73 -57.27
C HIS A 597 -5.62 -77.91 -56.70
N ILE A 598 -6.86 -78.24 -57.07
CA ILE A 598 -8.06 -77.60 -56.52
C ILE A 598 -8.14 -77.85 -55.01
N ASN A 599 -7.91 -79.07 -54.53
CA ASN A 599 -7.93 -79.38 -53.10
C ASN A 599 -6.93 -78.52 -52.29
N ASN A 600 -5.71 -78.35 -52.82
CA ASN A 600 -4.69 -77.49 -52.21
C ASN A 600 -5.14 -76.01 -52.19
N LEU A 601 -5.75 -75.53 -53.27
CA LEU A 601 -6.27 -74.17 -53.36
C LEU A 601 -7.42 -73.95 -52.36
N SER A 602 -8.34 -74.92 -52.25
CA SER A 602 -9.43 -74.90 -51.27
C SER A 602 -8.90 -74.81 -49.83
N THR A 603 -7.84 -75.56 -49.50
CA THR A 603 -7.19 -75.48 -48.18
C THR A 603 -6.61 -74.07 -47.92
N GLN A 604 -5.98 -73.46 -48.92
CA GLN A 604 -5.46 -72.08 -48.81
C GLN A 604 -6.59 -71.06 -48.64
N ILE A 605 -7.68 -71.19 -49.39
CA ILE A 605 -8.86 -70.32 -49.29
C ILE A 605 -9.48 -70.42 -47.89
N ALA A 606 -9.63 -71.64 -47.34
CA ALA A 606 -10.13 -71.84 -45.99
C ALA A 606 -9.25 -71.14 -44.95
N THR A 607 -7.93 -71.31 -45.06
CA THR A 607 -6.95 -70.66 -44.15
C THR A 607 -7.03 -69.13 -44.26
N ALA A 608 -7.12 -68.59 -45.47
CA ALA A 608 -7.24 -67.15 -45.70
C ALA A 608 -8.55 -66.59 -45.13
N ALA A 609 -9.64 -67.33 -45.26
CA ALA A 609 -10.95 -66.96 -44.71
C ALA A 609 -10.95 -66.99 -43.17
N GLU A 610 -10.30 -67.97 -42.54
CA GLU A 610 -10.09 -67.99 -41.08
C GLU A 610 -9.28 -66.78 -40.59
N GLN A 611 -8.20 -66.42 -41.30
CA GLN A 611 -7.42 -65.23 -41.01
C GLN A 611 -8.26 -63.95 -41.17
N GLN A 612 -9.07 -63.86 -42.22
CA GLN A 612 -9.97 -62.74 -42.44
C GLN A 612 -10.99 -62.63 -41.30
N SER A 613 -11.55 -63.75 -40.83
CA SER A 613 -12.46 -63.78 -39.68
C SER A 613 -11.77 -63.25 -38.40
N ALA A 614 -10.55 -63.72 -38.11
CA ALA A 614 -9.78 -63.25 -36.95
C ALA A 614 -9.48 -61.74 -36.99
N VAL A 615 -9.07 -61.22 -38.15
CA VAL A 615 -8.84 -59.78 -38.35
C VAL A 615 -10.15 -59.01 -38.21
N THR A 616 -11.25 -59.54 -38.75
CA THR A 616 -12.56 -58.89 -38.68
C THR A 616 -13.04 -58.78 -37.23
N GLU A 617 -12.81 -59.78 -36.39
CA GLU A 617 -13.14 -59.74 -34.95
C GLU A 617 -12.29 -58.70 -34.21
N GLU A 618 -11.00 -58.55 -34.55
CA GLU A 618 -10.15 -57.50 -33.99
C GLU A 618 -10.62 -56.09 -34.39
N ILE A 619 -11.02 -55.91 -35.66
CA ILE A 619 -11.60 -54.66 -36.14
C ILE A 619 -12.94 -54.40 -35.44
N ASN A 620 -13.79 -55.42 -35.28
CA ASN A 620 -15.07 -55.31 -34.56
C ASN A 620 -14.85 -54.81 -33.13
N ARG A 621 -13.90 -55.41 -32.40
CA ARG A 621 -13.53 -54.96 -31.04
C ARG A 621 -13.06 -53.51 -31.02
N SER A 622 -12.24 -53.11 -32.00
CA SER A 622 -11.75 -51.73 -32.14
C SER A 622 -12.90 -50.76 -32.44
N MET A 623 -13.86 -51.16 -33.27
CA MET A 623 -15.01 -50.34 -33.62
C MET A 623 -16.00 -50.19 -32.46
N VAL A 624 -16.16 -51.20 -31.60
CA VAL A 624 -16.93 -51.07 -30.36
C VAL A 624 -16.30 -50.02 -29.44
N GLN A 625 -14.96 -49.98 -29.33
CA GLN A 625 -14.27 -48.94 -28.55
C GLN A 625 -14.44 -47.55 -29.19
N ILE A 626 -14.35 -47.44 -30.52
CA ILE A 626 -14.61 -46.19 -31.24
C ILE A 626 -16.03 -45.70 -30.99
N ARG A 627 -17.03 -46.59 -31.05
CA ARG A 627 -18.42 -46.27 -30.75
C ARG A 627 -18.59 -45.68 -29.35
N GLN A 628 -17.97 -46.29 -28.34
CA GLN A 628 -17.98 -45.76 -26.96
C GLN A 628 -17.32 -44.37 -26.87
N MET A 629 -16.18 -44.16 -27.54
CA MET A 629 -15.53 -42.85 -27.58
C MET A 629 -16.42 -41.80 -28.26
N VAL A 630 -17.11 -42.16 -29.34
CA VAL A 630 -18.04 -41.25 -30.02
C VAL A 630 -19.23 -40.90 -29.13
N GLU A 631 -19.81 -41.85 -28.40
CA GLU A 631 -20.87 -41.58 -27.42
C GLU A 631 -20.40 -40.60 -26.32
N GLU A 632 -19.19 -40.78 -25.79
CA GLU A 632 -18.60 -39.87 -24.80
C GLU A 632 -18.34 -38.47 -25.37
N LEU A 633 -17.89 -38.38 -26.64
CA LEU A 633 -17.71 -37.12 -27.34
C LEU A 633 -19.05 -36.41 -27.57
N VAL A 634 -20.12 -37.13 -27.93
CA VAL A 634 -21.47 -36.56 -28.07
C VAL A 634 -21.93 -35.98 -26.73
N HIS A 635 -21.73 -36.70 -25.62
CA HIS A 635 -22.06 -36.20 -24.29
C HIS A 635 -21.26 -34.94 -23.93
N SER A 636 -19.95 -34.96 -24.19
CA SER A 636 -19.04 -33.82 -23.96
C SER A 636 -19.39 -32.60 -24.83
N GLY A 637 -19.82 -32.84 -26.06
CA GLY A 637 -20.29 -31.81 -26.99
C GLY A 637 -21.58 -31.13 -26.50
N HIS A 638 -22.53 -31.89 -25.96
CA HIS A 638 -23.71 -31.33 -25.29
C HIS A 638 -23.35 -30.50 -24.05
N ALA A 639 -22.43 -30.99 -23.21
CA ALA A 639 -21.96 -30.26 -22.04
C ALA A 639 -21.27 -28.94 -22.43
N THR A 640 -20.44 -28.96 -23.48
CA THR A 640 -19.77 -27.76 -24.02
C THR A 640 -20.77 -26.72 -24.51
N GLN A 641 -21.82 -27.17 -25.22
CA GLN A 641 -22.89 -26.29 -25.68
C GLN A 641 -23.64 -25.63 -24.51
N SER A 642 -23.96 -26.40 -23.45
CA SER A 642 -24.62 -25.88 -22.24
C SER A 642 -23.74 -24.89 -21.47
N ASN A 643 -22.45 -25.18 -21.33
CA ASN A 643 -21.48 -24.28 -20.68
C ASN A 643 -21.32 -22.97 -21.46
N THR A 644 -21.28 -23.06 -22.79
CA THR A 644 -21.19 -21.87 -23.66
C THR A 644 -22.42 -20.97 -23.49
N GLN A 645 -23.62 -21.56 -23.40
CA GLN A 645 -24.84 -20.80 -23.12
C GLN A 645 -24.79 -20.12 -21.75
N SER A 646 -24.29 -20.82 -20.73
CA SER A 646 -24.14 -20.24 -19.38
C SER A 646 -23.15 -19.07 -19.36
N LEU A 647 -22.07 -19.15 -20.14
CA LEU A 647 -21.10 -18.06 -20.30
C LEU A 647 -21.69 -16.86 -21.05
N LEU A 648 -22.50 -17.09 -22.08
CA LEU A 648 -23.24 -16.02 -22.78
C LEU A 648 -24.16 -15.28 -21.82
N ASP A 649 -24.93 -15.99 -21.01
CA ASP A 649 -25.82 -15.41 -20.01
C ASP A 649 -25.05 -14.60 -18.96
N ALA A 650 -23.91 -15.13 -18.48
CA ALA A 650 -23.06 -14.44 -17.53
C ALA A 650 -22.44 -13.16 -18.13
N ASN A 651 -21.92 -13.23 -19.36
CA ASN A 651 -21.38 -12.06 -20.07
C ASN A 651 -22.47 -11.00 -20.29
N GLY A 652 -23.69 -11.42 -20.66
CA GLY A 652 -24.85 -10.54 -20.78
C GLY A 652 -25.19 -9.80 -19.49
N ARG A 653 -25.06 -10.44 -18.32
CA ARG A 653 -25.22 -9.78 -17.02
C ARG A 653 -24.13 -8.74 -16.75
N VAL A 654 -22.88 -9.01 -17.13
CA VAL A 654 -21.79 -8.04 -16.98
C VAL A 654 -22.03 -6.83 -17.88
N ILE A 655 -22.41 -7.04 -19.14
CA ILE A 655 -22.79 -5.96 -20.07
C ILE A 655 -23.93 -5.12 -19.48
N ALA A 656 -24.98 -5.77 -18.93
CA ALA A 656 -26.10 -5.07 -18.29
C ALA A 656 -25.72 -4.30 -17.02
N LEU A 657 -24.69 -4.75 -16.27
CA LEU A 657 -24.15 -4.00 -15.14
C LEU A 657 -23.32 -2.81 -15.61
N MET A 658 -22.50 -2.98 -16.64
CA MET A 658 -21.67 -1.91 -17.20
C MET A 658 -22.52 -0.83 -17.87
N SER A 659 -23.61 -1.19 -18.55
CA SER A 659 -24.51 -0.24 -19.22
C SER A 659 -25.27 0.69 -18.25
N ARG A 660 -25.29 0.37 -16.95
CA ARG A 660 -25.80 1.30 -15.92
C ARG A 660 -24.91 2.52 -15.76
N PHE A 661 -23.61 2.42 -16.06
CA PHE A 661 -22.68 3.54 -15.99
C PHE A 661 -22.74 4.37 -17.27
N LYS A 662 -22.97 5.68 -17.14
CA LYS A 662 -22.92 6.58 -18.29
C LYS A 662 -21.47 7.02 -18.52
N VAL A 663 -20.85 6.44 -19.54
CA VAL A 663 -19.50 6.78 -20.00
C VAL A 663 -19.62 7.58 -21.30
N ARG A 664 -18.63 8.41 -21.61
CA ARG A 664 -18.69 9.35 -22.73
C ARG A 664 -18.43 8.67 -24.06
#